data_AF-A0A9E2IE67-F1
#
_entry.id   AF-A0A9E2IE67-F1
#
_cell.length_a   1.000
_cell.length_b   1.000
_cell.length_c   1.000
_cell.angle_alpha   90.00
_cell.angle_beta   90.00
_cell.angle_gamma   90.00
#
_symmetry.space_group_name_H-M   'P 1'
#
loop_
_entity.id
_entity.type
_entity.pdbx_description
1 polymer ?
#
loop_
_entity_poly.entity_id
_entity_poly.type
_entity_poly.pdbx_seq_one_letter_code
_entity_poly.pdbx_strand_id
1 'polypeptide(L)'
;MDKKRYKNMKKGLTCAILAMFCASFVFQPTWAAIDLNRARYDVPVAPPAYGHFAVLDTNTFTIPAHLGDVKYAYKGESKKVIIHIQDAHCNYYAQRKIADILDYLNKEYGVSVINLEGGVEEYDLSIFTLISGETIRKEVADYFVKQGEINGAEFYAVNNPEKIMLWGVEDKELYLDNLQVYRDSLKYKPEVDKYLNELMHILNNLKRHIFSPELLKIDMEYEDYKAGNMDFRGYLEFLIAKAKDSAIDVKRFSDLYFLVQAMEQEEKIDFKKANTERNILIDELKKCLSKYEIAELVSKSVDFKTKKISRKNFYGYLLTKAKEVDIKIGRFPELSNYIAYVMTYEAVNRFNVMRELDELEEAIKDPLYKNDIDRQLIQLSRNLALTKNIFSISLTKTDYEYYLSNKKAFEVINYVDFIEKEAPKYKITAQFSASILELDDYRDRIAGFYEYSFERDKVFIKNLKFHPERENIETAVLMTGGFHTENLCDLFKSKNISYVSILPKFTSEKDYECPYFDLLSGQTTNIQRMLTSVLAKTSTLQYASRLSSLGRRDMDVFKAAVYIRELIVRAKEEEGKDIKIALVNEDNTPVMDEEGEVVFGDKTAVLERLTLTQLLDAIKQSTTRPKTYFAPSGGELSSKAGEMKNVIQTSFEILTTNPAVKTAVPEKYAFHEAVKQLESGKSILVVTAEASAVRDLNEIYGHTGFDLLRDEFGKAGYRYIEENSELLRDIGLSFDAYYNPYGGRWHYIFTVEDNYDKQSFKD
;
A
#
# COMPACT_ATOMS: atom_id res chain seq x y z
N MET A 1 -16.68 -38.54 -20.54
CA MET A 1 -15.30 -39.02 -20.29
C MET A 1 -14.38 -37.83 -20.12
N ASP A 2 -14.05 -37.60 -18.85
CA ASP A 2 -12.90 -36.93 -18.24
C ASP A 2 -12.37 -35.54 -18.70
N LYS A 3 -13.11 -34.48 -18.31
CA LYS A 3 -12.64 -33.07 -18.28
C LYS A 3 -11.49 -32.82 -17.28
N LYS A 4 -11.14 -33.79 -16.42
CA LYS A 4 -10.07 -33.67 -15.41
C LYS A 4 -8.68 -33.99 -15.98
N ARG A 5 -8.60 -34.82 -17.04
CA ARG A 5 -7.34 -35.20 -17.69
C ARG A 5 -6.77 -34.12 -18.62
N TYR A 6 -7.60 -33.30 -19.27
CA TYR A 6 -7.12 -32.21 -20.14
C TYR A 6 -6.62 -30.98 -19.35
N LYS A 7 -7.16 -30.76 -18.13
CA LYS A 7 -6.74 -29.65 -17.23
C LYS A 7 -5.41 -29.93 -16.51
N ASN A 8 -4.97 -31.20 -16.45
CA ASN A 8 -3.72 -31.60 -15.77
C ASN A 8 -2.49 -31.61 -16.68
N MET A 9 -2.65 -31.61 -18.02
CA MET A 9 -1.52 -31.55 -18.95
C MET A 9 -0.97 -30.12 -19.18
N LYS A 10 -1.79 -29.06 -19.05
CA LYS A 10 -1.34 -27.65 -19.10
C LYS A 10 -0.68 -27.17 -17.79
N LYS A 11 -0.82 -27.89 -16.68
CA LYS A 11 -0.31 -27.49 -15.34
C LYS A 11 1.14 -27.92 -15.05
N GLY A 12 1.80 -28.62 -15.97
CA GLY A 12 3.12 -29.23 -15.76
C GLY A 12 4.30 -28.53 -16.44
N LEU A 13 4.07 -27.58 -17.36
CA LEU A 13 5.16 -27.03 -18.20
C LEU A 13 5.38 -25.52 -18.06
N THR A 14 4.41 -24.77 -17.54
CA THR A 14 4.51 -23.30 -17.39
C THR A 14 5.19 -22.85 -16.09
N CYS A 15 5.45 -23.77 -15.14
CA CYS A 15 6.17 -23.47 -13.89
C CYS A 15 7.66 -23.82 -13.93
N ALA A 16 8.22 -24.34 -15.03
CA ALA A 16 9.57 -24.91 -15.02
C ALA A 16 10.68 -23.97 -15.51
N ILE A 17 10.38 -22.79 -16.08
CA ILE A 17 11.42 -21.92 -16.68
C ILE A 17 11.67 -20.63 -15.87
N LEU A 18 10.73 -20.18 -15.03
CA LEU A 18 10.99 -19.15 -14.01
C LEU A 18 11.33 -19.72 -12.63
N ALA A 19 11.07 -21.01 -12.37
CA ALA A 19 11.44 -21.68 -11.12
C ALA A 19 12.86 -22.28 -11.13
N MET A 20 13.57 -22.28 -12.25
CA MET A 20 15.01 -22.62 -12.29
C MET A 20 15.92 -21.47 -11.79
N PHE A 21 15.34 -20.33 -11.39
CA PHE A 21 16.06 -19.18 -10.87
C PHE A 21 16.35 -19.20 -9.35
N CYS A 22 15.89 -20.20 -8.60
CA CYS A 22 16.13 -20.28 -7.14
C CYS A 22 16.85 -21.55 -6.64
N ALA A 23 16.98 -22.62 -7.42
CA ALA A 23 17.51 -23.89 -6.92
C ALA A 23 19.03 -24.10 -7.08
N SER A 24 19.77 -23.15 -7.67
CA SER A 24 21.22 -23.28 -7.89
C SER A 24 22.10 -22.63 -6.80
N PHE A 25 21.51 -22.07 -5.74
CA PHE A 25 22.25 -21.28 -4.74
C PHE A 25 22.11 -21.76 -3.27
N VAL A 26 21.56 -22.95 -3.01
CA VAL A 26 21.38 -23.46 -1.62
C VAL A 26 22.25 -24.69 -1.27
N PHE A 27 23.07 -25.22 -2.18
CA PHE A 27 24.07 -26.24 -1.80
C PHE A 27 25.48 -25.84 -2.25
N GLN A 28 26.22 -25.19 -1.34
CA GLN A 28 27.67 -25.33 -1.31
C GLN A 28 28.02 -26.42 -0.28
N PRO A 29 28.84 -27.43 -0.62
CA PRO A 29 29.45 -28.27 0.40
C PRO A 29 30.46 -27.43 1.20
N THR A 30 30.28 -27.45 2.51
CA THR A 30 31.10 -26.81 3.54
C THR A 30 32.46 -27.49 3.69
N TRP A 31 33.49 -27.19 2.88
CA TRP A 31 34.88 -27.53 3.22
C TRP A 31 35.88 -26.50 2.67
N ALA A 32 36.21 -25.50 3.50
CA ALA A 32 37.56 -24.98 3.71
C ALA A 32 37.48 -23.98 4.87
N ALA A 33 37.64 -24.49 6.10
CA ALA A 33 37.96 -23.67 7.25
C ALA A 33 39.31 -22.98 6.99
N ILE A 34 39.27 -21.70 6.60
CA ILE A 34 40.42 -20.81 6.74
C ILE A 34 40.25 -20.18 8.12
N ASP A 35 41.11 -20.62 9.03
CA ASP A 35 41.26 -20.15 10.39
C ASP A 35 41.60 -18.65 10.39
N LEU A 36 40.58 -17.80 10.62
CA LEU A 36 40.67 -16.35 10.62
C LEU A 36 41.29 -15.78 11.92
N ASN A 37 41.82 -16.61 12.82
CA ASN A 37 42.34 -16.16 14.11
C ASN A 37 43.83 -15.77 14.16
N ARG A 38 44.51 -15.59 13.02
CA ARG A 38 45.91 -15.09 13.01
C ARG A 38 46.20 -14.09 11.90
N ALA A 39 45.73 -12.86 12.08
CA ALA A 39 46.46 -11.64 11.69
C ALA A 39 45.79 -10.42 12.33
N ARG A 40 46.24 -10.04 13.53
CA ARG A 40 46.03 -8.68 14.05
C ARG A 40 46.86 -7.74 13.20
N TYR A 41 46.22 -7.03 12.28
CA TYR A 41 46.67 -5.72 11.87
C TYR A 41 45.69 -4.72 12.46
N ASP A 42 46.15 -3.99 13.49
CA ASP A 42 45.44 -2.87 14.09
C ASP A 42 45.26 -1.79 13.01
N VAL A 43 44.12 -1.83 12.33
CA VAL A 43 43.55 -0.65 11.68
C VAL A 43 42.60 -0.03 12.72
N PRO A 44 42.76 1.25 13.10
CA PRO A 44 41.83 1.87 14.03
C PRO A 44 40.44 1.89 13.38
N VAL A 45 39.56 1.00 13.81
CA VAL A 45 38.15 1.09 13.49
C VAL A 45 37.61 2.21 14.37
N ALA A 46 37.53 3.40 13.78
CA ALA A 46 36.78 4.49 14.38
C ALA A 46 35.32 4.00 14.63
N PRO A 47 34.71 4.34 15.78
CA PRO A 47 33.30 4.06 15.99
C PRO A 47 32.47 4.72 14.87
N PRO A 48 31.33 4.15 14.46
CA PRO A 48 30.52 4.69 13.39
C PRO A 48 30.11 6.12 13.74
N ALA A 49 30.55 7.07 12.91
CA ALA A 49 30.11 8.46 12.97
C ALA A 49 28.60 8.51 12.76
N TYR A 50 27.90 9.38 13.49
CA TYR A 50 26.49 9.69 13.29
C TYR A 50 26.20 9.91 11.79
N GLY A 51 25.22 9.16 11.27
CA GLY A 51 25.15 8.72 9.87
C GLY A 51 24.91 9.80 8.82
N HIS A 52 25.69 9.75 7.75
CA HIS A 52 25.37 10.45 6.49
C HIS A 52 24.42 9.58 5.66
N PHE A 53 23.17 10.02 5.45
CA PHE A 53 22.26 9.41 4.46
C PHE A 53 22.86 9.45 3.05
N ALA A 54 22.50 8.49 2.19
CA ALA A 54 22.86 8.51 0.78
C ALA A 54 22.11 9.64 0.04
N VAL A 55 22.74 10.20 -1.00
CA VAL A 55 22.08 11.18 -1.87
C VAL A 55 21.26 10.44 -2.93
N LEU A 56 19.98 10.80 -3.05
CA LEU A 56 19.11 10.23 -4.06
C LEU A 56 19.25 10.99 -5.38
N ASP A 57 20.01 10.43 -6.32
CA ASP A 57 20.06 10.90 -7.72
C ASP A 57 19.24 9.96 -8.60
N THR A 58 18.16 10.45 -9.21
CA THR A 58 17.22 9.64 -10.00
C THR A 58 17.86 8.99 -11.22
N ASN A 59 18.99 9.52 -11.73
CA ASN A 59 19.71 8.91 -12.85
C ASN A 59 20.50 7.66 -12.45
N THR A 60 20.92 7.56 -11.19
CA THR A 60 21.78 6.48 -10.71
C THR A 60 21.12 5.62 -9.65
N PHE A 61 19.97 6.05 -9.14
CA PHE A 61 19.24 5.35 -8.08
C PHE A 61 18.89 3.93 -8.53
N THR A 62 19.26 2.98 -7.69
CA THR A 62 18.84 1.59 -7.80
C THR A 62 18.33 1.12 -6.45
N ILE A 63 17.45 0.14 -6.49
CA ILE A 63 16.99 -0.58 -5.30
C ILE A 63 17.56 -2.00 -5.30
N PRO A 64 17.81 -2.62 -4.14
CA PRO A 64 18.16 -4.02 -4.11
C PRO A 64 17.16 -4.89 -4.91
N ALA A 65 17.62 -5.58 -5.95
CA ALA A 65 16.76 -6.37 -6.85
C ALA A 65 16.03 -7.58 -6.21
N HIS A 66 16.14 -7.78 -4.89
CA HIS A 66 15.27 -8.71 -4.14
C HIS A 66 14.06 -7.97 -3.52
N LEU A 67 14.12 -6.64 -3.46
CA LEU A 67 13.05 -5.73 -3.03
C LEU A 67 12.18 -5.31 -4.23
N GLY A 68 12.80 -4.93 -5.35
CA GLY A 68 12.06 -4.48 -6.53
C GLY A 68 12.96 -4.09 -7.69
N ASP A 69 12.34 -3.55 -8.75
CA ASP A 69 13.03 -3.01 -9.92
C ASP A 69 12.56 -1.57 -10.18
N VAL A 70 13.50 -0.69 -10.54
CA VAL A 70 13.14 0.65 -11.04
C VAL A 70 12.61 0.51 -12.47
N LYS A 71 11.33 0.79 -12.67
CA LYS A 71 10.65 0.70 -13.96
C LYS A 71 10.81 1.95 -14.80
N TYR A 72 10.67 3.11 -14.16
CA TYR A 72 10.74 4.42 -14.78
C TYR A 72 11.60 5.35 -13.92
N ALA A 73 12.33 6.26 -14.56
CA ALA A 73 13.07 7.30 -13.88
C ALA A 73 13.11 8.55 -14.74
N TYR A 74 13.13 9.71 -14.10
CA TYR A 74 13.24 11.01 -14.74
C TYR A 74 13.93 11.99 -13.78
N LYS A 75 14.78 12.84 -14.35
CA LYS A 75 15.41 13.95 -13.64
C LYS A 75 14.80 15.25 -14.14
N GLY A 76 13.98 15.86 -13.30
CA GLY A 76 13.41 17.18 -13.54
C GLY A 76 14.32 18.30 -13.02
N GLU A 77 13.87 19.53 -13.19
CA GLU A 77 14.59 20.73 -12.74
C GLU A 77 14.20 21.19 -11.33
N SER A 78 13.09 20.69 -10.79
CA SER A 78 12.65 21.07 -9.44
C SER A 78 13.49 20.41 -8.35
N LYS A 79 13.47 21.03 -7.15
CA LYS A 79 14.07 20.49 -5.92
C LYS A 79 13.30 19.30 -5.32
N LYS A 80 12.20 18.89 -5.96
CA LYS A 80 11.30 17.84 -5.47
C LYS A 80 11.62 16.51 -6.14
N VAL A 81 11.67 15.46 -5.32
CA VAL A 81 11.88 14.09 -5.79
C VAL A 81 10.80 13.17 -5.24
N ILE A 82 10.15 12.43 -6.14
CA ILE A 82 9.16 11.41 -5.80
C ILE A 82 9.75 10.02 -6.00
N ILE A 83 9.68 9.20 -4.96
CA ILE A 83 9.89 7.76 -5.04
C ILE A 83 8.49 7.13 -5.17
N HIS A 84 8.08 6.83 -6.39
CA HIS A 84 6.80 6.19 -6.66
C HIS A 84 6.92 4.67 -6.45
N ILE A 85 6.08 4.07 -5.61
CA ILE A 85 6.01 2.62 -5.40
C ILE A 85 4.68 2.11 -5.96
N GLN A 86 4.75 1.16 -6.90
CA GLN A 86 3.56 0.55 -7.51
C GLN A 86 2.96 -0.50 -6.57
N ASP A 87 1.71 -0.30 -6.19
CA ASP A 87 0.97 -1.16 -5.29
C ASP A 87 0.10 -2.18 -6.05
N ALA A 88 0.29 -3.46 -5.73
CA ALA A 88 -0.62 -4.52 -6.14
C ALA A 88 -1.61 -4.74 -4.99
N HIS A 89 -2.54 -3.80 -4.85
CA HIS A 89 -3.47 -3.65 -3.74
C HIS A 89 -3.91 -4.96 -3.06
N CYS A 90 -3.89 -4.95 -1.72
CA CYS A 90 -4.29 -6.07 -0.88
C CYS A 90 -3.50 -7.39 -1.07
N ASN A 91 -2.58 -7.47 -2.04
CA ASN A 91 -1.74 -8.65 -2.22
C ASN A 91 -0.73 -8.73 -1.07
N TYR A 92 -0.92 -9.70 -0.18
CA TYR A 92 -0.11 -9.87 1.03
C TYR A 92 1.40 -9.84 0.74
N TYR A 93 1.86 -10.58 -0.27
CA TYR A 93 3.28 -10.66 -0.60
C TYR A 93 3.83 -9.33 -1.13
N ALA A 94 3.02 -8.60 -1.90
CA ALA A 94 3.36 -7.26 -2.36
C ALA A 94 3.42 -6.27 -1.18
N GLN A 95 2.41 -6.27 -0.28
CA GLN A 95 2.38 -5.38 0.88
C GLN A 95 3.59 -5.61 1.81
N ARG A 96 3.95 -6.86 2.07
CA ARG A 96 5.17 -7.19 2.83
C ARG A 96 6.44 -6.69 2.14
N LYS A 97 6.49 -6.82 0.81
CA LYS A 97 7.61 -6.30 0.02
C LYS A 97 7.71 -4.78 0.06
N ILE A 98 6.58 -4.08 0.03
CA ILE A 98 6.51 -2.62 0.19
C ILE A 98 7.06 -2.21 1.56
N ALA A 99 6.67 -2.90 2.64
CA ALA A 99 7.23 -2.61 3.96
C ALA A 99 8.77 -2.76 4.00
N ASP A 100 9.33 -3.78 3.34
CA ASP A 100 10.79 -3.95 3.22
C ASP A 100 11.44 -2.82 2.40
N ILE A 101 10.77 -2.34 1.34
CA ILE A 101 11.23 -1.21 0.53
C ILE A 101 11.27 0.07 1.37
N LEU A 102 10.22 0.33 2.14
CA LEU A 102 10.13 1.51 3.00
C LEU A 102 11.20 1.49 4.10
N ASP A 103 11.47 0.33 4.69
CA ASP A 103 12.55 0.15 5.66
C ASP A 103 13.92 0.53 5.06
N TYR A 104 14.20 0.05 3.84
CA TYR A 104 15.42 0.37 3.10
C TYR A 104 15.52 1.87 2.80
N LEU A 105 14.45 2.48 2.30
CA LEU A 105 14.42 3.90 1.94
C LEU A 105 14.62 4.80 3.18
N ASN A 106 13.98 4.46 4.29
CA ASN A 106 14.12 5.19 5.54
C ASN A 106 15.56 5.09 6.08
N LYS A 107 16.12 3.88 6.15
CA LYS A 107 17.47 3.65 6.70
C LYS A 107 18.59 4.23 5.85
N GLU A 108 18.54 4.07 4.53
CA GLU A 108 19.64 4.47 3.65
C GLU A 108 19.52 5.93 3.18
N TYR A 109 18.30 6.43 2.97
CA TYR A 109 18.07 7.75 2.36
C TYR A 109 17.36 8.74 3.29
N GLY A 110 16.95 8.33 4.50
CA GLY A 110 16.27 9.19 5.47
C GLY A 110 14.80 9.45 5.18
N VAL A 111 14.27 8.91 4.07
CA VAL A 111 12.93 9.24 3.58
C VAL A 111 11.88 8.90 4.63
N SER A 112 11.15 9.94 5.03
CA SER A 112 10.24 9.90 6.18
C SER A 112 8.78 10.19 5.83
N VAL A 113 8.47 10.75 4.65
CA VAL A 113 7.09 11.07 4.24
C VAL A 113 6.60 10.09 3.19
N ILE A 114 5.51 9.39 3.51
CA ILE A 114 4.87 8.41 2.65
C ILE A 114 3.45 8.88 2.31
N ASN A 115 3.27 9.27 1.04
CA ASN A 115 1.97 9.65 0.50
C ASN A 115 1.23 8.39 0.01
N LEU A 116 -0.04 8.25 0.38
CA LEU A 116 -0.83 7.04 0.14
C LEU A 116 -2.11 7.36 -0.64
N GLU A 117 -2.33 6.60 -1.71
CA GLU A 117 -3.65 6.45 -2.33
C GLU A 117 -4.67 5.90 -1.32
N GLY A 118 -5.94 6.29 -1.45
CA GLY A 118 -7.03 5.73 -0.65
C GLY A 118 -7.07 6.25 0.78
N GLY A 119 -6.32 7.29 1.12
CA GLY A 119 -6.45 8.00 2.38
C GLY A 119 -6.56 9.51 2.20
N VAL A 120 -7.15 10.17 3.19
CA VAL A 120 -7.27 11.63 3.23
C VAL A 120 -6.55 12.16 4.46
N GLU A 121 -5.53 12.99 4.22
CA GLU A 121 -4.74 13.69 5.24
C GLU A 121 -4.07 12.73 6.25
N GLU A 122 -4.16 13.02 7.55
CA GLU A 122 -3.44 12.30 8.61
C GLU A 122 -4.05 10.94 8.93
N TYR A 123 -3.17 10.03 9.35
CA TYR A 123 -3.50 8.66 9.78
C TYR A 123 -3.43 8.55 11.31
N ASP A 124 -4.40 7.85 11.89
CA ASP A 124 -4.41 7.47 13.30
C ASP A 124 -4.02 6.01 13.45
N LEU A 125 -2.81 5.76 13.95
CA LEU A 125 -2.25 4.42 14.14
C LEU A 125 -2.46 3.88 15.57
N SER A 126 -3.09 4.65 16.46
CA SER A 126 -3.20 4.34 17.90
C SER A 126 -3.81 2.98 18.17
N ILE A 127 -4.79 2.59 17.37
CA ILE A 127 -5.45 1.27 17.43
C ILE A 127 -4.47 0.09 17.41
N PHE A 128 -3.31 0.24 16.76
CA PHE A 128 -2.27 -0.77 16.77
C PHE A 128 -1.08 -0.36 17.65
N THR A 129 -0.66 0.90 17.66
CA THR A 129 0.55 1.32 18.40
C THR A 129 0.37 1.26 19.92
N LEU A 130 -0.87 1.28 20.42
CA LEU A 130 -1.20 1.06 21.84
C LEU A 130 -1.09 -0.41 22.27
N ILE A 131 -1.00 -1.37 21.33
CA ILE A 131 -0.79 -2.78 21.65
C ILE A 131 0.61 -2.94 22.25
N SER A 132 0.65 -3.39 23.51
CA SER A 132 1.89 -3.66 24.24
C SER A 132 2.52 -4.99 23.78
N GLY A 133 3.84 -5.00 23.61
CA GLY A 133 4.58 -6.14 23.06
C GLY A 133 4.74 -6.04 21.55
N GLU A 134 5.97 -5.84 21.08
CA GLU A 134 6.29 -5.65 19.66
C GLU A 134 5.90 -6.87 18.81
N THR A 135 6.15 -8.08 19.31
CA THR A 135 5.79 -9.34 18.63
C THR A 135 4.28 -9.45 18.43
N ILE A 136 3.50 -9.21 19.49
CA ILE A 136 2.04 -9.24 19.46
C ILE A 136 1.50 -8.21 18.47
N ARG A 137 1.93 -6.95 18.59
CA ARG A 137 1.51 -5.88 17.67
C ARG A 137 1.80 -6.24 16.22
N LYS A 138 2.98 -6.79 15.94
CA LYS A 138 3.38 -7.20 14.60
C LYS A 138 2.52 -8.34 14.05
N GLU A 139 2.20 -9.36 14.86
CA GLU A 139 1.34 -10.47 14.44
C GLU A 139 -0.11 -10.04 14.23
N VAL A 140 -0.63 -9.15 15.09
CA VAL A 140 -1.96 -8.55 14.91
C VAL A 140 -2.01 -7.73 13.63
N ALA A 141 -1.04 -6.82 13.40
CA ALA A 141 -0.98 -6.04 12.17
C ALA A 141 -0.85 -6.94 10.92
N ASP A 142 0.00 -7.99 10.98
CA ASP A 142 0.20 -8.92 9.87
C ASP A 142 -1.09 -9.65 9.46
N TYR A 143 -1.94 -9.97 10.43
CA TYR A 143 -3.28 -10.52 10.16
C TYR A 143 -4.10 -9.56 9.29
N PHE A 144 -4.16 -8.27 9.63
CA PHE A 144 -4.92 -7.29 8.85
C PHE A 144 -4.30 -6.98 7.48
N VAL A 145 -2.98 -7.12 7.32
CA VAL A 145 -2.34 -7.10 5.98
C VAL A 145 -2.82 -8.27 5.13
N LYS A 146 -2.87 -9.49 5.70
CA LYS A 146 -3.36 -10.68 5.01
C LYS A 146 -4.83 -10.55 4.59
N GLN A 147 -5.64 -9.87 5.41
CA GLN A 147 -7.03 -9.58 5.09
C GLN A 147 -7.21 -8.43 4.08
N GLY A 148 -6.13 -7.73 3.72
CA GLY A 148 -6.20 -6.57 2.82
C GLY A 148 -6.78 -5.30 3.45
N GLU A 149 -6.88 -5.24 4.78
CA GLU A 149 -7.48 -4.11 5.51
C GLU A 149 -6.47 -3.03 5.92
N ILE A 150 -5.19 -3.40 6.01
CA ILE A 150 -4.08 -2.44 6.11
C ILE A 150 -3.03 -2.76 5.04
N ASN A 151 -2.38 -1.72 4.52
CA ASN A 151 -1.36 -1.81 3.48
C ASN A 151 0.06 -1.91 4.08
N GLY A 152 1.06 -2.11 3.21
CA GLY A 152 2.45 -2.29 3.60
C GLY A 152 3.06 -1.06 4.29
N ALA A 153 2.64 0.15 3.92
CA ALA A 153 3.10 1.38 4.55
C ALA A 153 2.52 1.56 5.96
N GLU A 154 1.24 1.27 6.13
CA GLU A 154 0.58 1.25 7.44
C GLU A 154 1.20 0.18 8.35
N PHE A 155 1.42 -1.03 7.84
CA PHE A 155 2.09 -2.10 8.56
C PHE A 155 3.51 -1.69 9.00
N TYR A 156 4.27 -1.03 8.12
CA TYR A 156 5.59 -0.52 8.47
C TYR A 156 5.51 0.56 9.56
N ALA A 157 4.64 1.55 9.42
CA ALA A 157 4.47 2.64 10.38
C ALA A 157 4.03 2.14 11.77
N VAL A 158 3.07 1.22 11.81
CA VAL A 158 2.56 0.59 13.05
C VAL A 158 3.68 -0.12 13.83
N ASN A 159 4.59 -0.78 13.11
CA ASN A 159 5.68 -1.54 13.72
C ASN A 159 6.96 -0.71 13.92
N ASN A 160 7.02 0.50 13.38
CA ASN A 160 8.15 1.41 13.49
C ASN A 160 7.63 2.82 13.82
N PRO A 161 7.01 3.01 15.01
CA PRO A 161 6.41 4.29 15.37
C PRO A 161 7.43 5.42 15.23
N GLU A 162 6.98 6.57 14.75
CA GLU A 162 7.75 7.81 14.58
C GLU A 162 8.87 7.77 13.53
N LYS A 163 9.10 6.64 12.86
CA LYS A 163 10.09 6.56 11.76
C LYS A 163 9.61 7.20 10.48
N ILE A 164 8.31 7.15 10.22
CA ILE A 164 7.68 7.71 9.02
C ILE A 164 6.35 8.40 9.38
N MET A 165 5.97 9.36 8.54
CA MET A 165 4.66 10.01 8.52
C MET A 165 3.89 9.49 7.31
N LEU A 166 2.65 9.04 7.56
CA LEU A 166 1.70 8.68 6.51
C LEU A 166 0.81 9.89 6.20
N TRP A 167 0.63 10.16 4.91
CA TRP A 167 -0.22 11.22 4.42
C TRP A 167 -1.12 10.76 3.28
N GLY A 168 -2.41 11.00 3.40
CA GLY A 168 -3.41 10.64 2.41
C GLY A 168 -3.54 11.71 1.35
N VAL A 169 -3.41 11.33 0.08
CA VAL A 169 -3.48 12.26 -1.06
C VAL A 169 -4.83 12.27 -1.79
N GLU A 170 -5.78 11.46 -1.35
CA GLU A 170 -7.08 11.27 -1.98
C GLU A 170 -7.99 12.50 -1.85
N ASP A 171 -8.96 12.63 -2.76
CA ASP A 171 -10.17 13.43 -2.54
C ASP A 171 -11.34 12.49 -2.23
N LYS A 172 -12.02 12.77 -1.13
CA LYS A 172 -13.07 11.88 -0.62
C LYS A 172 -14.22 11.69 -1.61
N GLU A 173 -14.71 12.77 -2.22
CA GLU A 173 -15.89 12.67 -3.08
C GLU A 173 -15.53 12.02 -4.41
N LEU A 174 -14.39 12.38 -5.00
CA LEU A 174 -13.90 11.70 -6.22
C LEU A 174 -13.69 10.20 -6.01
N TYR A 175 -13.13 9.81 -4.87
CA TYR A 175 -12.96 8.40 -4.53
C TYR A 175 -14.31 7.68 -4.39
N LEU A 176 -15.27 8.29 -3.69
CA LEU A 176 -16.60 7.69 -3.50
C LEU A 176 -17.36 7.56 -4.83
N ASP A 177 -17.30 8.58 -5.68
CA ASP A 177 -17.88 8.54 -7.03
C ASP A 177 -17.23 7.44 -7.88
N ASN A 178 -15.90 7.34 -7.86
CA ASN A 178 -15.16 6.30 -8.59
C ASN A 178 -15.57 4.89 -8.13
N LEU A 179 -15.67 4.67 -6.82
CA LEU A 179 -16.09 3.40 -6.22
C LEU A 179 -17.55 3.08 -6.55
N GLN A 180 -18.42 4.08 -6.55
CA GLN A 180 -19.83 3.93 -6.87
C GLN A 180 -20.03 3.46 -8.31
N VAL A 181 -19.24 3.98 -9.28
CA VAL A 181 -19.26 3.51 -10.67
C VAL A 181 -18.98 2.00 -10.75
N TYR A 182 -17.95 1.52 -10.04
CA TYR A 182 -17.64 0.09 -10.02
C TYR A 182 -18.77 -0.72 -9.37
N ARG A 183 -19.27 -0.31 -8.21
CA ARG A 183 -20.32 -1.03 -7.49
C ARG A 183 -21.64 -1.07 -8.25
N ASP A 184 -22.01 0.02 -8.93
CA ASP A 184 -23.16 0.03 -9.82
C ASP A 184 -23.00 -0.91 -11.00
N SER A 185 -21.77 -1.10 -11.49
CA SER A 185 -21.50 -2.07 -12.55
C SER A 185 -21.73 -3.52 -12.20
N LEU A 186 -21.59 -3.86 -10.91
CA LEU A 186 -21.86 -5.21 -10.44
C LEU A 186 -23.35 -5.58 -10.53
N LYS A 187 -24.26 -4.59 -10.50
CA LYS A 187 -25.71 -4.80 -10.56
C LYS A 187 -26.18 -5.40 -11.88
N TYR A 188 -25.49 -5.07 -12.97
CA TYR A 188 -25.80 -5.53 -14.33
C TYR A 188 -24.74 -6.48 -14.89
N LYS A 189 -23.84 -6.99 -14.03
CA LYS A 189 -22.78 -7.91 -14.44
C LYS A 189 -23.32 -9.19 -15.10
N PRO A 190 -24.37 -9.87 -14.59
CA PRO A 190 -24.93 -11.06 -15.24
C PRO A 190 -25.43 -10.79 -16.67
N GLU A 191 -26.09 -9.65 -16.88
CA GLU A 191 -26.60 -9.20 -18.18
C GLU A 191 -25.45 -8.86 -19.14
N VAL A 192 -24.46 -8.10 -18.67
CA VAL A 192 -23.26 -7.78 -19.46
C VAL A 192 -22.51 -9.04 -19.85
N ASP A 193 -22.25 -9.96 -18.91
CA ASP A 193 -21.57 -11.21 -19.19
C ASP A 193 -22.37 -12.03 -20.22
N LYS A 194 -23.70 -12.05 -20.14
CA LYS A 194 -24.56 -12.69 -21.14
C LYS A 194 -24.40 -12.04 -22.52
N TYR A 195 -24.51 -10.71 -22.64
CA TYR A 195 -24.41 -10.00 -23.91
C TYR A 195 -23.03 -10.15 -24.56
N LEU A 196 -21.95 -10.02 -23.78
CA LEU A 196 -20.59 -10.25 -24.25
C LEU A 196 -20.40 -11.68 -24.74
N ASN A 197 -20.95 -12.67 -24.04
CA ASN A 197 -20.89 -14.06 -24.47
C ASN A 197 -21.69 -14.32 -25.76
N GLU A 198 -22.89 -13.73 -25.91
CA GLU A 198 -23.68 -13.81 -27.15
C GLU A 198 -22.88 -13.28 -28.36
N LEU A 199 -22.33 -12.06 -28.25
CA LEU A 199 -21.50 -11.46 -29.29
C LEU A 199 -20.26 -12.32 -29.58
N MET A 200 -19.53 -12.73 -28.54
CA MET A 200 -18.32 -13.52 -28.66
C MET A 200 -18.59 -14.86 -29.35
N HIS A 201 -19.68 -15.55 -29.00
CA HIS A 201 -20.04 -16.84 -29.61
C HIS A 201 -20.32 -16.70 -31.12
N ILE A 202 -21.07 -15.67 -31.51
CA ILE A 202 -21.43 -15.46 -32.91
C ILE A 202 -20.21 -15.00 -33.72
N LEU A 203 -19.44 -14.02 -33.21
CA LEU A 203 -18.21 -13.58 -33.86
C LEU A 203 -17.22 -14.74 -34.00
N ASN A 204 -17.00 -15.56 -32.97
CA ASN A 204 -16.10 -16.71 -33.05
C ASN A 204 -16.54 -17.75 -34.08
N ASN A 205 -17.84 -17.88 -34.36
CA ASN A 205 -18.33 -18.71 -35.44
C ASN A 205 -18.04 -18.07 -36.80
N LEU A 206 -18.37 -16.79 -36.97
CA LEU A 206 -18.07 -16.01 -38.18
C LEU A 206 -16.58 -16.02 -38.54
N LYS A 207 -15.69 -15.80 -37.57
CA LYS A 207 -14.24 -15.82 -37.74
C LYS A 207 -13.75 -17.13 -38.36
N ARG A 208 -14.31 -18.27 -37.98
CA ARG A 208 -13.95 -19.59 -38.54
C ARG A 208 -14.34 -19.76 -40.02
N HIS A 209 -15.28 -18.97 -40.50
CA HIS A 209 -15.76 -19.01 -41.88
C HIS A 209 -15.17 -17.90 -42.76
N ILE A 210 -14.93 -16.72 -42.19
CA ILE A 210 -14.49 -15.53 -42.90
C ILE A 210 -12.96 -15.46 -42.95
N PHE A 211 -12.29 -15.60 -41.81
CA PHE A 211 -10.84 -15.44 -41.74
C PHE A 211 -10.10 -16.55 -42.49
N SER A 212 -8.95 -16.17 -43.06
CA SER A 212 -7.92 -17.15 -43.39
C SER A 212 -7.44 -17.88 -42.13
N PRO A 213 -6.93 -19.12 -42.24
CA PRO A 213 -6.35 -19.82 -41.09
C PRO A 213 -5.26 -19.01 -40.37
N GLU A 214 -4.44 -18.28 -41.13
CA GLU A 214 -3.40 -17.40 -40.62
C GLU A 214 -3.96 -16.23 -39.80
N LEU A 215 -4.97 -15.52 -40.34
CA LEU A 215 -5.58 -14.38 -39.66
C LEU A 215 -6.35 -14.82 -38.40
N LEU A 216 -7.04 -15.96 -38.48
CA LEU A 216 -7.72 -16.57 -37.33
C LEU A 216 -6.74 -16.90 -36.19
N LYS A 217 -5.57 -17.44 -36.53
CA LYS A 217 -4.55 -17.75 -35.52
C LYS A 217 -4.06 -16.48 -34.81
N ILE A 218 -3.76 -15.42 -35.56
CA ILE A 218 -3.27 -14.16 -34.98
C ILE A 218 -4.35 -13.53 -34.07
N ASP A 219 -5.61 -13.54 -34.51
CA ASP A 219 -6.72 -13.04 -33.69
C ASP A 219 -6.88 -13.81 -32.38
N MET A 220 -6.79 -15.15 -32.41
CA MET A 220 -6.87 -15.97 -31.20
C MET A 220 -5.74 -15.70 -30.20
N GLU A 221 -4.49 -15.57 -30.67
CA GLU A 221 -3.35 -15.28 -29.80
C GLU A 221 -3.44 -13.86 -29.20
N TYR A 222 -3.96 -12.90 -29.97
CA TYR A 222 -4.27 -11.55 -29.48
C TYR A 222 -5.33 -11.58 -28.37
N GLU A 223 -6.42 -12.33 -28.56
CA GLU A 223 -7.46 -12.50 -27.54
C GLU A 223 -6.90 -13.17 -26.27
N ASP A 224 -6.06 -14.20 -26.41
CA ASP A 224 -5.43 -14.86 -25.26
C ASP A 224 -4.47 -13.91 -24.51
N TYR A 225 -3.73 -13.07 -25.22
CA TYR A 225 -2.90 -12.03 -24.62
C TYR A 225 -3.75 -10.99 -23.86
N LYS A 226 -4.77 -10.41 -24.50
CA LYS A 226 -5.62 -9.39 -23.88
C LYS A 226 -6.51 -9.94 -22.76
N ALA A 227 -6.81 -11.22 -22.76
CA ALA A 227 -7.49 -11.92 -21.66
C ALA A 227 -6.55 -12.30 -20.50
N GLY A 228 -5.23 -12.09 -20.63
CA GLY A 228 -4.23 -12.46 -19.63
C GLY A 228 -3.90 -13.96 -19.58
N ASN A 229 -4.34 -14.74 -20.57
CA ASN A 229 -4.00 -16.17 -20.70
C ASN A 229 -2.58 -16.39 -21.27
N MET A 230 -2.05 -15.39 -21.97
CA MET A 230 -0.71 -15.33 -22.53
C MET A 230 0.01 -14.10 -21.97
N ASP A 231 1.27 -14.28 -21.56
CA ASP A 231 2.09 -13.16 -21.11
C ASP A 231 2.68 -12.37 -22.30
N PHE A 232 3.19 -11.18 -22.02
CA PHE A 232 3.80 -10.32 -23.03
C PHE A 232 4.93 -11.02 -23.80
N ARG A 233 5.75 -11.82 -23.10
CA ARG A 233 6.86 -12.55 -23.73
C ARG A 233 6.35 -13.54 -24.77
N GLY A 234 5.38 -14.38 -24.39
CA GLY A 234 4.78 -15.36 -25.31
C GLY A 234 4.13 -14.70 -26.52
N TYR A 235 3.44 -13.58 -26.32
CA TYR A 235 2.82 -12.85 -27.44
C TYR A 235 3.85 -12.22 -28.38
N LEU A 236 4.90 -11.61 -27.82
CA LEU A 236 6.01 -11.07 -28.60
C LEU A 236 6.70 -12.17 -29.42
N GLU A 237 7.04 -13.30 -28.81
CA GLU A 237 7.66 -14.43 -29.51
C GLU A 237 6.78 -14.93 -30.67
N PHE A 238 5.46 -15.00 -30.47
CA PHE A 238 4.50 -15.32 -31.52
C PHE A 238 4.54 -14.31 -32.68
N LEU A 239 4.48 -13.01 -32.40
CA LEU A 239 4.53 -11.97 -33.43
C LEU A 239 5.87 -11.97 -34.19
N ILE A 240 6.99 -12.20 -33.51
CA ILE A 240 8.31 -12.29 -34.16
C ILE A 240 8.39 -13.49 -35.11
N ALA A 241 7.84 -14.64 -34.71
CA ALA A 241 7.75 -15.79 -35.61
C ALA A 241 6.91 -15.44 -36.85
N LYS A 242 5.80 -14.73 -36.68
CA LYS A 242 4.95 -14.30 -37.81
C LYS A 242 5.58 -13.23 -38.69
N ALA A 243 6.30 -12.29 -38.10
CA ALA A 243 7.07 -11.30 -38.84
C ALA A 243 8.09 -11.98 -39.77
N LYS A 244 8.78 -13.01 -39.27
CA LYS A 244 9.73 -13.82 -40.05
C LYS A 244 9.06 -14.58 -41.19
N ASP A 245 7.91 -15.23 -40.92
CA ASP A 245 7.13 -15.93 -41.95
C ASP A 245 6.69 -14.98 -43.08
N SER A 246 6.36 -13.73 -42.73
CA SER A 246 5.91 -12.67 -43.64
C SER A 246 7.05 -11.81 -44.22
N ALA A 247 8.32 -12.16 -43.98
CA ALA A 247 9.50 -11.38 -44.39
C ALA A 247 9.50 -9.90 -43.96
N ILE A 248 8.87 -9.60 -42.82
CA ILE A 248 8.87 -8.28 -42.19
C ILE A 248 10.17 -8.12 -41.40
N ASP A 249 10.96 -7.10 -41.73
CA ASP A 249 12.20 -6.80 -41.01
C ASP A 249 11.89 -6.14 -39.66
N VAL A 250 12.06 -6.92 -38.58
CA VAL A 250 11.84 -6.47 -37.20
C VAL A 250 12.79 -5.32 -36.83
N LYS A 251 13.93 -5.14 -37.51
CA LYS A 251 14.87 -4.04 -37.25
C LYS A 251 14.27 -2.65 -37.48
N ARG A 252 13.16 -2.56 -38.21
CA ARG A 252 12.39 -1.32 -38.38
C ARG A 252 11.79 -0.82 -37.07
N PHE A 253 11.59 -1.72 -36.10
CA PHE A 253 11.07 -1.48 -34.77
C PHE A 253 12.25 -1.53 -33.80
N SER A 254 12.93 -0.39 -33.62
CA SER A 254 14.27 -0.34 -33.01
C SER A 254 14.33 -0.87 -31.58
N ASP A 255 13.40 -0.44 -30.74
CA ASP A 255 13.38 -0.81 -29.32
C ASP A 255 12.88 -2.25 -29.14
N LEU A 256 11.90 -2.66 -29.95
CA LEU A 256 11.40 -4.03 -30.01
C LEU A 256 12.49 -5.00 -30.50
N TYR A 257 13.26 -4.61 -31.52
CA TYR A 257 14.39 -5.39 -32.01
C TYR A 257 15.46 -5.56 -30.94
N PHE A 258 15.84 -4.49 -30.22
CA PHE A 258 16.79 -4.62 -29.11
C PHE A 258 16.25 -5.52 -28.00
N LEU A 259 14.96 -5.46 -27.70
CA LEU A 259 14.34 -6.35 -26.72
C LEU A 259 14.42 -7.81 -27.16
N VAL A 260 14.09 -8.11 -28.42
CA VAL A 260 14.20 -9.47 -28.99
C VAL A 260 15.65 -9.96 -28.97
N GLN A 261 16.61 -9.10 -29.35
CA GLN A 261 18.03 -9.44 -29.27
C GLN A 261 18.48 -9.72 -27.83
N ALA A 262 18.01 -8.94 -26.85
CA ALA A 262 18.30 -9.19 -25.45
C ALA A 262 17.72 -10.56 -25.01
N MET A 263 16.49 -10.90 -25.41
CA MET A 263 15.88 -12.20 -25.10
C MET A 263 16.67 -13.38 -25.71
N GLU A 264 17.06 -13.28 -26.99
CA GLU A 264 17.87 -14.30 -27.67
C GLU A 264 19.26 -14.47 -27.07
N GLN A 265 19.87 -13.37 -26.61
CA GLN A 265 21.15 -13.40 -25.91
C GLN A 265 21.00 -14.07 -24.53
N GLU A 266 19.94 -13.73 -23.80
CA GLU A 266 19.64 -14.27 -22.47
C GLU A 266 19.57 -15.79 -22.46
N GLU A 267 18.89 -16.38 -23.46
CA GLU A 267 18.71 -17.84 -23.57
C GLU A 267 20.01 -18.60 -23.80
N LYS A 268 21.03 -17.96 -24.37
CA LYS A 268 22.30 -18.60 -24.74
C LYS A 268 23.36 -18.50 -23.64
N ILE A 269 23.11 -17.73 -22.58
CA ILE A 269 24.11 -17.46 -21.55
C ILE A 269 24.13 -18.55 -20.48
N ASP A 270 25.29 -19.14 -20.24
CA ASP A 270 25.53 -19.88 -19.00
C ASP A 270 25.87 -18.89 -17.88
N PHE A 271 24.85 -18.47 -17.12
CA PHE A 271 25.01 -17.49 -16.04
C PHE A 271 25.98 -17.95 -14.95
N LYS A 272 26.06 -19.27 -14.68
CA LYS A 272 26.97 -19.80 -13.66
C LYS A 272 28.42 -19.68 -14.13
N LYS A 273 28.68 -20.00 -15.39
CA LYS A 273 29.99 -19.85 -16.00
C LYS A 273 30.37 -18.37 -16.20
N ALA A 274 29.46 -17.52 -16.65
CA ALA A 274 29.67 -16.07 -16.72
C ALA A 274 30.05 -15.47 -15.35
N ASN A 275 29.39 -15.91 -14.27
CA ASN A 275 29.70 -15.50 -12.91
C ASN A 275 31.08 -16.00 -12.44
N THR A 276 31.46 -17.21 -12.84
CA THR A 276 32.80 -17.77 -12.58
C THR A 276 33.88 -16.97 -13.32
N GLU A 277 33.69 -16.74 -14.61
CA GLU A 277 34.58 -15.93 -15.45
C GLU A 277 34.73 -14.50 -14.92
N ARG A 278 33.64 -13.88 -14.44
CA ARG A 278 33.69 -12.58 -13.76
C ARG A 278 34.61 -12.61 -12.55
N ASN A 279 34.53 -13.63 -11.71
CA ASN A 279 35.38 -13.73 -10.52
C ASN A 279 36.86 -13.88 -10.93
N ILE A 280 37.13 -14.67 -11.98
CA ILE A 280 38.49 -14.79 -12.55
C ILE A 280 38.99 -13.43 -13.05
N LEU A 281 38.17 -12.69 -13.81
CA LEU A 281 38.52 -11.34 -14.27
C LEU A 281 38.82 -10.39 -13.10
N ILE A 282 37.97 -10.39 -12.06
CA ILE A 282 38.19 -9.57 -10.86
C ILE A 282 39.52 -9.94 -10.18
N ASP A 283 39.85 -11.22 -10.10
CA ASP A 283 41.10 -11.67 -9.49
C ASP A 283 42.34 -11.39 -10.35
N GLU A 284 42.22 -11.38 -11.68
CA GLU A 284 43.27 -10.90 -12.58
C GLU A 284 43.47 -9.38 -12.45
N LEU A 285 42.38 -8.61 -12.42
CA LEU A 285 42.43 -7.15 -12.21
C LEU A 285 43.15 -6.81 -10.90
N LYS A 286 42.84 -7.49 -9.80
CA LYS A 286 43.52 -7.27 -8.50
C LYS A 286 45.04 -7.47 -8.53
N LYS A 287 45.57 -8.26 -9.46
CA LYS A 287 47.02 -8.50 -9.59
C LYS A 287 47.73 -7.38 -10.34
N CYS A 288 47.01 -6.63 -11.17
CA CYS A 288 47.56 -5.61 -12.05
C CYS A 288 47.27 -4.18 -11.56
N LEU A 289 46.20 -3.99 -10.79
CA LEU A 289 45.76 -2.69 -10.32
C LEU A 289 46.56 -2.19 -9.10
N SER A 290 46.63 -0.86 -8.94
CA SER A 290 47.22 -0.24 -7.75
C SER A 290 46.38 -0.51 -6.49
N LYS A 291 46.96 -0.29 -5.30
CA LYS A 291 46.24 -0.46 -4.02
C LYS A 291 44.97 0.40 -3.94
N TYR A 292 45.01 1.62 -4.50
CA TYR A 292 43.86 2.52 -4.55
C TYR A 292 42.75 1.96 -5.44
N GLU A 293 43.09 1.49 -6.64
CA GLU A 293 42.14 0.93 -7.60
C GLU A 293 41.57 -0.42 -7.14
N ILE A 294 42.33 -1.21 -6.38
CA ILE A 294 41.82 -2.42 -5.73
C ILE A 294 40.75 -2.05 -4.70
N ALA A 295 40.99 -1.02 -3.88
CA ALA A 295 39.99 -0.54 -2.93
C ALA A 295 38.72 -0.06 -3.63
N GLU A 296 38.87 0.67 -4.75
CA GLU A 296 37.74 1.08 -5.59
C GLU A 296 37.00 -0.12 -6.21
N LEU A 297 37.71 -1.09 -6.78
CA LEU A 297 37.14 -2.33 -7.34
C LEU A 297 36.36 -3.13 -6.28
N VAL A 298 36.89 -3.22 -5.05
CA VAL A 298 36.19 -3.86 -3.94
C VAL A 298 34.92 -3.08 -3.60
N SER A 299 35.00 -1.76 -3.50
CA SER A 299 33.83 -0.91 -3.25
C SER A 299 32.76 -1.09 -4.33
N LYS A 300 33.12 -0.99 -5.62
CA LYS A 300 32.21 -1.20 -6.75
C LYS A 300 31.63 -2.62 -6.77
N SER A 301 32.42 -3.63 -6.38
CA SER A 301 31.93 -5.02 -6.27
C SER A 301 30.94 -5.20 -5.13
N VAL A 302 31.15 -4.52 -4.00
CA VAL A 302 30.19 -4.47 -2.89
C VAL A 302 28.93 -3.74 -3.33
N ASP A 303 29.05 -2.57 -3.94
CA ASP A 303 27.92 -1.81 -4.48
C ASP A 303 27.12 -2.65 -5.48
N PHE A 304 27.78 -3.40 -6.35
CA PHE A 304 27.11 -4.29 -7.29
C PHE A 304 26.41 -5.47 -6.60
N LYS A 305 27.08 -6.16 -5.67
CA LYS A 305 26.49 -7.28 -4.90
C LYS A 305 25.31 -6.82 -4.05
N THR A 306 25.42 -5.61 -3.49
CA THR A 306 24.36 -4.95 -2.72
C THR A 306 23.36 -4.20 -3.62
N LYS A 307 23.53 -4.28 -4.96
CA LYS A 307 22.63 -3.74 -5.98
C LYS A 307 22.44 -2.21 -5.88
N LYS A 308 23.44 -1.48 -5.38
CA LYS A 308 23.56 -0.01 -5.32
C LYS A 308 24.01 0.63 -6.65
N ILE A 309 24.54 -0.17 -7.58
CA ILE A 309 24.87 0.26 -8.95
C ILE A 309 24.25 -0.70 -9.97
N SER A 310 23.88 -0.18 -11.14
CA SER A 310 23.30 -0.99 -12.23
C SER A 310 24.30 -2.00 -12.79
N ARG A 311 23.77 -3.02 -13.48
CA ARG A 311 24.60 -4.01 -14.19
C ARG A 311 25.46 -3.29 -15.23
N LYS A 312 24.87 -2.41 -16.06
CA LYS A 312 25.63 -1.61 -17.04
C LYS A 312 26.78 -0.83 -16.42
N ASN A 313 26.55 -0.14 -15.30
CA ASN A 313 27.60 0.66 -14.66
C ASN A 313 28.73 -0.21 -14.11
N PHE A 314 28.40 -1.33 -13.46
CA PHE A 314 29.41 -2.23 -12.91
C PHE A 314 30.21 -2.94 -13.99
N TYR A 315 29.54 -3.53 -14.99
CA TYR A 315 30.25 -4.22 -16.08
C TYR A 315 30.98 -3.24 -16.99
N GLY A 316 30.45 -2.02 -17.19
CA GLY A 316 31.17 -0.93 -17.84
C GLY A 316 32.47 -0.59 -17.12
N TYR A 317 32.45 -0.49 -15.78
CA TYR A 317 33.65 -0.29 -14.97
C TYR A 317 34.68 -1.43 -15.14
N LEU A 318 34.23 -2.70 -15.09
CA LEU A 318 35.11 -3.85 -15.29
C LEU A 318 35.76 -3.85 -16.69
N LEU A 319 34.99 -3.51 -17.73
CA LEU A 319 35.52 -3.38 -19.10
C LEU A 319 36.58 -2.28 -19.20
N THR A 320 36.33 -1.11 -18.61
CA THR A 320 37.28 0.00 -18.58
C THR A 320 38.58 -0.41 -17.89
N LYS A 321 38.49 -0.98 -16.69
CA LYS A 321 39.67 -1.44 -15.94
C LYS A 321 40.42 -2.54 -16.66
N ALA A 322 39.72 -3.50 -17.27
CA ALA A 322 40.36 -4.55 -18.08
C ALA A 322 41.13 -3.96 -19.27
N LYS A 323 40.58 -2.94 -19.93
CA LYS A 323 41.24 -2.25 -21.05
C LYS A 323 42.48 -1.48 -20.61
N GLU A 324 42.42 -0.79 -19.46
CA GLU A 324 43.56 -0.03 -18.91
C GLU A 324 44.79 -0.90 -18.62
N VAL A 325 44.59 -2.16 -18.24
CA VAL A 325 45.66 -3.13 -17.93
C VAL A 325 45.86 -4.20 -19.01
N ASP A 326 45.34 -3.97 -20.23
CA ASP A 326 45.45 -4.85 -21.40
C ASP A 326 44.94 -6.31 -21.21
N ILE A 327 43.95 -6.51 -20.32
CA ILE A 327 43.23 -7.77 -20.20
C ILE A 327 42.16 -7.85 -21.29
N LYS A 328 42.36 -8.78 -22.24
CA LYS A 328 41.40 -9.04 -23.31
C LYS A 328 40.16 -9.76 -22.79
N ILE A 329 39.02 -9.05 -22.80
CA ILE A 329 37.72 -9.57 -22.36
C ILE A 329 37.26 -10.80 -23.16
N GLY A 330 37.66 -10.94 -24.43
CA GLY A 330 37.37 -12.13 -25.23
C GLY A 330 37.94 -13.45 -24.69
N ARG A 331 38.84 -13.41 -23.69
CA ARG A 331 39.25 -14.61 -22.91
C ARG A 331 38.14 -15.18 -22.03
N PHE A 332 37.10 -14.39 -21.78
CA PHE A 332 35.94 -14.69 -20.94
C PHE A 332 34.68 -14.68 -21.82
N PRO A 333 34.46 -15.73 -22.62
CA PRO A 333 33.40 -15.74 -23.63
C PRO A 333 31.99 -15.64 -23.03
N GLU A 334 31.70 -16.33 -21.92
CA GLU A 334 30.36 -16.25 -21.29
C GLU A 334 30.13 -14.91 -20.61
N LEU A 335 31.17 -14.38 -19.95
CA LEU A 335 31.11 -13.03 -19.39
C LEU A 335 30.90 -11.99 -20.48
N SER A 336 31.57 -12.14 -21.63
CA SER A 336 31.39 -11.25 -22.78
C SER A 336 29.95 -11.29 -23.29
N ASN A 337 29.37 -12.48 -23.45
CA ASN A 337 27.97 -12.66 -23.85
C ASN A 337 27.02 -12.03 -22.84
N TYR A 338 27.26 -12.24 -21.54
CA TYR A 338 26.45 -11.66 -20.47
C TYR A 338 26.52 -10.13 -20.43
N ILE A 339 27.71 -9.55 -20.64
CA ILE A 339 27.88 -8.10 -20.71
C ILE A 339 27.14 -7.54 -21.93
N ALA A 340 27.25 -8.19 -23.10
CA ALA A 340 26.52 -7.79 -24.31
C ALA A 340 25.00 -7.82 -24.08
N TYR A 341 24.48 -8.87 -23.44
CA TYR A 341 23.08 -8.96 -23.00
C TYR A 341 22.66 -7.78 -22.12
N VAL A 342 23.42 -7.49 -21.07
CA VAL A 342 23.13 -6.37 -20.16
C VAL A 342 23.09 -5.04 -20.91
N MET A 343 24.05 -4.80 -21.80
CA MET A 343 24.13 -3.56 -22.57
C MET A 343 22.96 -3.42 -23.54
N THR A 344 22.57 -4.50 -24.22
CA THR A 344 21.41 -4.52 -25.13
C THR A 344 20.11 -4.28 -24.36
N TYR A 345 19.89 -5.02 -23.26
CA TYR A 345 18.69 -4.91 -22.45
C TYR A 345 18.50 -3.52 -21.84
N GLU A 346 19.58 -2.92 -21.33
CA GLU A 346 19.54 -1.57 -20.75
C GLU A 346 19.47 -0.44 -21.80
N ALA A 347 19.61 -0.74 -23.10
CA ALA A 347 19.43 0.23 -24.18
C ALA A 347 17.97 0.36 -24.66
N VAL A 348 17.11 -0.61 -24.32
CA VAL A 348 15.69 -0.64 -24.75
C VAL A 348 14.91 0.50 -24.10
N ASN A 349 14.31 1.38 -24.92
CA ASN A 349 13.33 2.35 -24.46
C ASN A 349 11.96 1.69 -24.30
N ARG A 350 11.60 1.41 -23.05
CA ARG A 350 10.36 0.72 -22.67
C ARG A 350 9.09 1.45 -23.12
N PHE A 351 9.11 2.78 -23.26
CA PHE A 351 7.95 3.55 -23.72
C PHE A 351 7.64 3.27 -25.20
N ASN A 352 8.66 3.02 -26.01
CA ASN A 352 8.48 2.76 -27.44
C ASN A 352 8.07 1.32 -27.73
N VAL A 353 8.42 0.37 -26.86
CA VAL A 353 8.19 -1.07 -27.09
C VAL A 353 6.72 -1.39 -27.37
N MET A 354 5.77 -0.82 -26.60
CA MET A 354 4.34 -1.11 -26.80
C MET A 354 3.81 -0.52 -28.10
N ARG A 355 4.18 0.73 -28.41
CA ARG A 355 3.85 1.36 -29.69
C ARG A 355 4.39 0.55 -30.87
N GLU A 356 5.66 0.15 -30.80
CA GLU A 356 6.31 -0.65 -31.83
C GLU A 356 5.72 -2.06 -31.94
N LEU A 357 5.22 -2.65 -30.85
CA LEU A 357 4.48 -3.91 -30.85
C LEU A 357 3.18 -3.78 -31.65
N ASP A 358 2.39 -2.73 -31.39
CA ASP A 358 1.14 -2.46 -32.11
C ASP A 358 1.41 -2.23 -33.61
N GLU A 359 2.46 -1.47 -33.94
CA GLU A 359 2.87 -1.24 -35.34
C GLU A 359 3.32 -2.54 -36.04
N LEU A 360 4.02 -3.43 -35.33
CA LEU A 360 4.40 -4.75 -35.85
C LEU A 360 3.16 -5.62 -36.08
N GLU A 361 2.22 -5.62 -35.14
CA GLU A 361 0.97 -6.38 -35.24
C GLU A 361 0.16 -5.95 -36.47
N GLU A 362 0.00 -4.65 -36.69
CA GLU A 362 -0.66 -4.11 -37.89
C GLU A 362 0.10 -4.46 -39.17
N ALA A 363 1.44 -4.36 -39.18
CA ALA A 363 2.25 -4.75 -40.33
C ALA A 363 2.10 -6.25 -40.70
N ILE A 364 1.87 -7.11 -39.70
CA ILE A 364 1.61 -8.54 -39.91
C ILE A 364 0.17 -8.78 -40.42
N LYS A 365 -0.81 -8.06 -39.89
CA LYS A 365 -2.24 -8.27 -40.21
C LYS A 365 -2.66 -7.64 -41.53
N ASP A 366 -2.16 -6.45 -41.88
CA ASP A 366 -2.62 -5.69 -43.05
C ASP A 366 -2.60 -6.48 -44.38
N PRO A 367 -1.54 -7.25 -44.69
CA PRO A 367 -1.50 -8.07 -45.91
C PRO A 367 -2.43 -9.29 -45.89
N LEU A 368 -2.92 -9.70 -44.71
CA LEU A 368 -3.77 -10.89 -44.54
C LEU A 368 -5.25 -10.60 -44.77
N TYR A 369 -5.63 -9.32 -44.81
CA TYR A 369 -6.99 -8.89 -45.11
C TYR A 369 -7.28 -9.06 -46.61
N LYS A 370 -8.22 -9.95 -46.95
CA LYS A 370 -8.61 -10.20 -48.34
C LYS A 370 -9.59 -9.16 -48.86
N ASN A 371 -10.39 -8.58 -47.97
CA ASN A 371 -11.46 -7.66 -48.28
C ASN A 371 -11.85 -6.85 -47.03
N ASP A 372 -12.78 -5.92 -47.20
CA ASP A 372 -13.26 -5.06 -46.10
C ASP A 372 -14.03 -5.83 -45.02
N ILE A 373 -14.56 -7.02 -45.32
CA ILE A 373 -15.26 -7.85 -44.33
C ILE A 373 -14.26 -8.40 -43.30
N ASP A 374 -13.06 -8.83 -43.75
CA ASP A 374 -11.99 -9.26 -42.85
C ASP A 374 -11.57 -8.11 -41.92
N ARG A 375 -11.39 -6.90 -42.47
CA ARG A 375 -11.04 -5.68 -41.72
C ARG A 375 -12.11 -5.27 -40.72
N GLN A 376 -13.38 -5.40 -41.07
CA GLN A 376 -14.48 -5.10 -40.15
C GLN A 376 -14.56 -6.13 -39.02
N LEU A 377 -14.48 -7.42 -39.33
CA LEU A 377 -14.59 -8.49 -38.33
C LEU A 377 -13.43 -8.47 -37.33
N ILE A 378 -12.20 -8.22 -37.77
CA ILE A 378 -11.05 -8.12 -36.86
C ILE A 378 -11.17 -6.90 -35.94
N GLN A 379 -11.71 -5.78 -36.45
CA GLN A 379 -11.93 -4.58 -35.67
C GLN A 379 -13.02 -4.79 -34.61
N LEU A 380 -14.11 -5.47 -34.95
CA LEU A 380 -15.15 -5.88 -33.99
C LEU A 380 -14.58 -6.83 -32.93
N SER A 381 -13.74 -7.79 -33.34
CA SER A 381 -13.04 -8.71 -32.41
C SER A 381 -12.21 -7.95 -31.38
N ARG A 382 -11.34 -7.03 -31.85
CA ARG A 382 -10.52 -6.16 -31.00
C ARG A 382 -11.37 -5.35 -30.03
N ASN A 383 -12.43 -4.70 -30.52
CA ASN A 383 -13.30 -3.85 -29.70
C ASN A 383 -14.08 -4.67 -28.67
N LEU A 384 -14.48 -5.90 -28.98
CA LEU A 384 -15.13 -6.79 -28.02
C LEU A 384 -14.18 -7.22 -26.89
N ALA A 385 -12.93 -7.57 -27.23
CA ALA A 385 -11.91 -7.89 -26.24
C ALA A 385 -11.64 -6.69 -25.29
N LEU A 386 -11.53 -5.49 -25.84
CA LEU A 386 -11.37 -4.27 -25.05
C LEU A 386 -12.63 -3.92 -24.25
N THR A 387 -13.83 -4.16 -24.77
CA THR A 387 -15.09 -3.96 -24.04
C THR A 387 -15.15 -4.88 -22.81
N LYS A 388 -14.73 -6.13 -22.94
CA LYS A 388 -14.59 -7.05 -21.79
C LYS A 388 -13.58 -6.52 -20.77
N ASN A 389 -12.48 -5.92 -21.22
CA ASN A 389 -11.47 -5.34 -20.34
C ASN A 389 -11.98 -4.07 -19.63
N ILE A 390 -12.83 -3.26 -20.28
CA ILE A 390 -13.54 -2.14 -19.66
C ILE A 390 -14.36 -2.61 -18.46
N PHE A 391 -15.22 -3.63 -18.65
CA PHE A 391 -16.09 -4.14 -17.58
C PHE A 391 -15.35 -4.90 -16.47
N SER A 392 -14.13 -5.37 -16.74
CA SER A 392 -13.26 -6.01 -15.75
C SER A 392 -12.23 -5.05 -15.14
N ILE A 393 -12.37 -3.75 -15.40
CA ILE A 393 -11.47 -2.68 -14.94
C ILE A 393 -9.99 -2.96 -15.22
N SER A 394 -9.68 -3.59 -16.36
CA SER A 394 -8.35 -4.10 -16.71
C SER A 394 -7.70 -3.44 -17.93
N LEU A 395 -8.32 -2.41 -18.52
CA LEU A 395 -7.67 -1.60 -19.56
C LEU A 395 -6.35 -0.99 -19.07
N THR A 396 -5.38 -0.96 -19.99
CA THR A 396 -4.21 -0.09 -19.86
C THR A 396 -4.54 1.35 -20.23
N LYS A 397 -3.65 2.31 -19.92
CA LYS A 397 -3.78 3.70 -20.38
C LYS A 397 -3.93 3.78 -21.91
N THR A 398 -3.11 3.03 -22.65
CA THR A 398 -3.14 3.01 -24.12
C THR A 398 -4.46 2.43 -24.65
N ASP A 399 -4.98 1.35 -24.04
CA ASP A 399 -6.27 0.78 -24.45
C ASP A 399 -7.44 1.75 -24.19
N TYR A 400 -7.37 2.52 -23.10
CA TYR A 400 -8.39 3.53 -22.80
C TYR A 400 -8.32 4.73 -23.75
N GLU A 401 -7.13 5.21 -24.10
CA GLU A 401 -6.94 6.25 -25.12
C GLU A 401 -7.49 5.81 -26.49
N TYR A 402 -7.27 4.54 -26.85
CA TYR A 402 -7.84 3.94 -28.04
C TYR A 402 -9.38 3.93 -27.98
N TYR A 403 -9.97 3.51 -26.86
CA TYR A 403 -11.41 3.54 -26.66
C TYR A 403 -11.99 4.96 -26.81
N LEU A 404 -11.40 5.95 -26.13
CA LEU A 404 -11.85 7.34 -26.21
C LEU A 404 -11.80 7.90 -27.64
N SER A 405 -10.75 7.58 -28.38
CA SER A 405 -10.57 8.02 -29.76
C SER A 405 -11.51 7.34 -30.75
N ASN A 406 -12.11 6.20 -30.37
CA ASN A 406 -12.89 5.34 -31.26
C ASN A 406 -14.28 4.97 -30.70
N LYS A 407 -14.87 5.73 -29.77
CA LYS A 407 -16.12 5.37 -29.07
C LYS A 407 -17.23 4.83 -29.99
N LYS A 408 -17.47 5.47 -31.14
CA LYS A 408 -18.48 5.04 -32.11
C LYS A 408 -18.25 3.62 -32.65
N ALA A 409 -16.99 3.20 -32.79
CA ALA A 409 -16.64 1.85 -33.25
C ALA A 409 -16.92 0.76 -32.19
N PHE A 410 -17.17 1.15 -30.94
CA PHE A 410 -17.55 0.24 -29.86
C PHE A 410 -19.06 0.03 -29.75
N GLU A 411 -19.87 0.83 -30.44
CA GLU A 411 -21.34 0.75 -30.37
C GLU A 411 -21.83 -0.64 -30.78
N VAL A 412 -22.77 -1.20 -30.00
CA VAL A 412 -23.31 -2.56 -30.18
C VAL A 412 -23.94 -2.73 -31.55
N ILE A 413 -24.52 -1.65 -32.10
CA ILE A 413 -25.14 -1.65 -33.42
C ILE A 413 -24.17 -2.09 -34.52
N ASN A 414 -22.87 -1.76 -34.42
CA ASN A 414 -21.88 -2.19 -35.39
C ASN A 414 -21.73 -3.73 -35.43
N TYR A 415 -21.89 -4.38 -34.27
CA TYR A 415 -21.86 -5.84 -34.17
C TYR A 415 -23.14 -6.44 -34.74
N VAL A 416 -24.30 -5.89 -34.37
CA VAL A 416 -25.61 -6.36 -34.82
C VAL A 416 -25.70 -6.25 -36.34
N ASP A 417 -25.43 -5.08 -36.91
CA ASP A 417 -25.49 -4.83 -38.36
C ASP A 417 -24.54 -5.78 -39.14
N PHE A 418 -23.32 -5.97 -38.63
CA PHE A 418 -22.36 -6.89 -39.25
C PHE A 418 -22.86 -8.34 -39.20
N ILE A 419 -23.34 -8.79 -38.04
CA ILE A 419 -23.81 -10.16 -37.83
C ILE A 419 -25.06 -10.43 -38.66
N GLU A 420 -26.06 -9.54 -38.67
CA GLU A 420 -27.29 -9.70 -39.44
C GLU A 420 -27.01 -9.78 -40.95
N LYS A 421 -26.01 -9.02 -41.43
CA LYS A 421 -25.57 -9.04 -42.82
C LYS A 421 -24.78 -10.31 -43.19
N GLU A 422 -23.85 -10.75 -42.34
CA GLU A 422 -22.87 -11.79 -42.69
C GLU A 422 -23.27 -13.19 -42.21
N ALA A 423 -23.89 -13.36 -41.04
CA ALA A 423 -24.23 -14.67 -40.47
C ALA A 423 -25.17 -15.53 -41.36
N PRO A 424 -26.20 -14.98 -42.03
CA PRO A 424 -27.06 -15.75 -42.91
C PRO A 424 -26.33 -16.39 -44.09
N LYS A 425 -25.27 -15.74 -44.60
CA LYS A 425 -24.45 -16.26 -45.73
C LYS A 425 -23.76 -17.58 -45.38
N TYR A 426 -23.52 -17.82 -44.09
CA TYR A 426 -22.87 -19.01 -43.56
C TYR A 426 -23.83 -19.95 -42.83
N LYS A 427 -25.15 -19.72 -42.91
CA LYS A 427 -26.20 -20.48 -42.21
C LYS A 427 -26.03 -20.46 -40.69
N ILE A 428 -25.48 -19.38 -40.15
CA ILE A 428 -25.36 -19.17 -38.70
C ILE A 428 -26.63 -18.47 -38.22
N THR A 429 -27.35 -19.13 -37.31
CA THR A 429 -28.49 -18.51 -36.62
C THR A 429 -27.97 -17.60 -35.52
N ALA A 430 -28.05 -16.29 -35.74
CA ALA A 430 -27.81 -15.30 -34.69
C ALA A 430 -29.12 -15.08 -33.91
N GLN A 431 -29.04 -15.17 -32.58
CA GLN A 431 -30.12 -14.77 -31.69
C GLN A 431 -29.51 -13.85 -30.65
N PHE A 432 -30.05 -12.64 -30.57
CA PHE A 432 -29.66 -11.66 -29.58
C PHE A 432 -30.73 -11.55 -28.51
N SER A 433 -30.30 -11.25 -27.29
CA SER A 433 -31.19 -10.70 -26.28
C SER A 433 -31.87 -9.42 -26.79
N ALA A 434 -33.17 -9.25 -26.53
CA ALA A 434 -33.92 -8.07 -26.99
C ALA A 434 -33.33 -6.73 -26.50
N SER A 435 -32.65 -6.77 -25.35
CA SER A 435 -32.00 -5.64 -24.70
C SER A 435 -30.49 -5.54 -24.96
N ILE A 436 -29.94 -6.20 -25.99
CA ILE A 436 -28.49 -6.22 -26.22
C ILE A 436 -27.89 -4.82 -26.43
N LEU A 437 -28.67 -3.88 -26.96
CA LEU A 437 -28.26 -2.48 -27.16
C LEU A 437 -27.99 -1.75 -25.83
N GLU A 438 -28.54 -2.22 -24.70
CA GLU A 438 -28.25 -1.65 -23.37
C GLU A 438 -26.78 -1.82 -22.97
N LEU A 439 -26.02 -2.71 -23.65
CA LEU A 439 -24.59 -2.87 -23.40
C LEU A 439 -23.80 -1.57 -23.65
N ASP A 440 -24.26 -0.70 -24.56
CA ASP A 440 -23.67 0.62 -24.78
C ASP A 440 -23.81 1.52 -23.55
N ASP A 441 -25.01 1.60 -22.98
CA ASP A 441 -25.28 2.37 -21.75
C ASP A 441 -24.47 1.83 -20.58
N TYR A 442 -24.38 0.50 -20.43
CA TYR A 442 -23.56 -0.12 -19.38
C TYR A 442 -22.08 0.19 -19.57
N ARG A 443 -21.56 0.11 -20.81
CA ARG A 443 -20.16 0.41 -21.13
C ARG A 443 -19.83 1.86 -20.82
N ASP A 444 -20.69 2.79 -21.21
CA ASP A 444 -20.45 4.22 -21.02
C ASP A 444 -20.44 4.59 -19.53
N ARG A 445 -21.28 3.96 -18.71
CA ARG A 445 -21.27 4.14 -17.25
C ARG A 445 -19.98 3.64 -16.61
N ILE A 446 -19.56 2.39 -16.89
CA ILE A 446 -18.33 1.84 -16.29
C ILE A 446 -17.07 2.53 -16.82
N ALA A 447 -17.09 3.07 -18.05
CA ALA A 447 -15.97 3.83 -18.60
C ALA A 447 -15.63 5.08 -17.77
N GLY A 448 -16.60 5.62 -17.02
CA GLY A 448 -16.38 6.69 -16.05
C GLY A 448 -15.40 6.32 -14.93
N PHE A 449 -15.23 5.03 -14.61
CA PHE A 449 -14.25 4.56 -13.62
C PHE A 449 -12.83 5.02 -13.95
N TYR A 450 -12.47 4.93 -15.23
CA TYR A 450 -11.16 5.34 -15.74
C TYR A 450 -11.00 6.85 -15.76
N GLU A 451 -12.07 7.59 -16.11
CA GLU A 451 -12.08 9.06 -16.06
C GLU A 451 -11.83 9.56 -14.64
N TYR A 452 -12.58 9.04 -13.67
CA TYR A 452 -12.36 9.35 -12.25
C TYR A 452 -10.95 8.97 -11.79
N SER A 453 -10.40 7.85 -12.24
CA SER A 453 -9.03 7.43 -11.89
C SER A 453 -7.99 8.48 -12.35
N PHE A 454 -8.15 9.07 -13.54
CA PHE A 454 -7.26 10.13 -14.01
C PHE A 454 -7.50 11.50 -13.36
N GLU A 455 -8.74 11.81 -12.96
CA GLU A 455 -9.01 13.01 -12.15
C GLU A 455 -8.40 12.89 -10.74
N ARG A 456 -8.48 11.71 -10.13
CA ARG A 456 -7.82 11.38 -8.85
C ARG A 456 -6.31 11.59 -8.94
N ASP A 457 -5.65 11.19 -10.04
CA ASP A 457 -4.22 11.46 -10.24
C ASP A 457 -3.86 12.95 -10.13
N LYS A 458 -4.69 13.83 -10.69
CA LYS A 458 -4.44 15.29 -10.60
C LYS A 458 -4.53 15.79 -9.17
N VAL A 459 -5.48 15.25 -8.40
CA VAL A 459 -5.63 15.54 -6.98
C VAL A 459 -4.46 14.99 -6.18
N PHE A 460 -3.99 13.78 -6.48
CA PHE A 460 -2.83 13.20 -5.79
C PHE A 460 -1.65 14.14 -5.83
N ILE A 461 -1.32 14.65 -7.02
CA ILE A 461 -0.22 15.60 -7.22
C ILE A 461 -0.43 16.90 -6.44
N LYS A 462 -1.66 17.41 -6.36
CA LYS A 462 -1.99 18.62 -5.60
C LYS A 462 -1.81 18.42 -4.09
N ASN A 463 -2.12 17.23 -3.59
CA ASN A 463 -2.15 16.92 -2.16
C ASN A 463 -0.84 16.32 -1.62
N LEU A 464 0.17 16.10 -2.48
CA LEU A 464 1.47 15.57 -2.08
C LEU A 464 2.11 16.39 -0.95
N LYS A 465 2.53 15.69 0.11
CA LYS A 465 3.44 16.19 1.13
C LYS A 465 4.87 15.80 0.81
N PHE A 466 5.78 16.70 1.17
CA PHE A 466 7.21 16.48 1.10
C PHE A 466 7.84 16.81 2.44
N HIS A 467 9.00 16.21 2.71
CA HIS A 467 9.86 16.58 3.81
C HIS A 467 11.23 17.02 3.27
N PRO A 468 11.80 18.11 3.79
CA PRO A 468 13.17 18.48 3.47
C PRO A 468 14.13 17.49 4.14
N GLU A 469 14.76 16.62 3.37
CA GLU A 469 15.77 15.68 3.89
C GLU A 469 17.12 16.38 4.07
N ARG A 470 17.38 17.46 3.31
CA ARG A 470 18.57 18.33 3.39
C ARG A 470 18.23 19.76 2.98
N GLU A 471 19.15 20.69 3.23
CA GLU A 471 19.12 22.03 2.64
C GLU A 471 19.01 21.91 1.10
N ASN A 472 17.81 22.10 0.56
CA ASN A 472 17.44 22.18 -0.87
C ASN A 472 16.93 20.93 -1.61
N ILE A 473 16.69 19.76 -0.99
CA ILE A 473 15.99 18.65 -1.68
C ILE A 473 14.84 18.13 -0.81
N GLU A 474 13.65 18.16 -1.40
CA GLU A 474 12.40 17.68 -0.82
C GLU A 474 12.08 16.31 -1.38
N THR A 475 12.09 15.26 -0.54
CA THR A 475 11.83 13.88 -0.98
C THR A 475 10.58 13.34 -0.33
N ALA A 476 9.80 12.57 -1.08
CA ALA A 476 8.69 11.80 -0.54
C ALA A 476 8.49 10.50 -1.33
N VAL A 477 7.89 9.51 -0.66
CA VAL A 477 7.31 8.35 -1.34
C VAL A 477 5.88 8.70 -1.75
N LEU A 478 5.45 8.21 -2.91
CA LEU A 478 4.04 8.09 -3.28
C LEU A 478 3.75 6.62 -3.57
N MET A 479 2.70 6.06 -2.98
CA MET A 479 2.26 4.69 -3.23
C MET A 479 0.88 4.71 -3.88
N THR A 480 0.77 4.18 -5.10
CA THR A 480 -0.50 4.07 -5.85
C THR A 480 -0.60 2.75 -6.60
N GLY A 481 -1.81 2.38 -6.99
CA GLY A 481 -2.08 1.24 -7.85
C GLY A 481 -1.36 1.32 -9.20
N GLY A 482 -1.04 0.15 -9.76
CA GLY A 482 -0.31 0.05 -11.03
C GLY A 482 -0.94 0.86 -12.19
N PHE A 483 -2.28 0.98 -12.22
CA PHE A 483 -3.01 1.72 -13.26
C PHE A 483 -2.65 3.21 -13.31
N HIS A 484 -2.42 3.85 -12.15
CA HIS A 484 -2.08 5.26 -12.04
C HIS A 484 -0.67 5.60 -12.56
N THR A 485 0.21 4.60 -12.65
CA THR A 485 1.66 4.76 -12.87
C THR A 485 2.00 5.62 -14.08
N GLU A 486 1.46 5.31 -15.24
CA GLU A 486 1.86 5.98 -16.49
C GLU A 486 1.40 7.43 -16.52
N ASN A 487 0.15 7.69 -16.11
CA ASN A 487 -0.38 9.04 -16.07
C ASN A 487 0.33 9.90 -15.00
N LEU A 488 0.59 9.35 -13.81
CA LEU A 488 1.39 10.04 -12.78
C LEU A 488 2.81 10.35 -13.27
N CYS A 489 3.45 9.42 -13.98
CA CYS A 489 4.77 9.65 -14.58
C CYS A 489 4.76 10.86 -15.52
N ASP A 490 3.74 11.00 -16.36
CA ASP A 490 3.61 12.14 -17.27
C ASP A 490 3.28 13.43 -16.53
N LEU A 491 2.45 13.37 -15.48
CA LEU A 491 2.16 14.50 -14.60
C LEU A 491 3.42 14.99 -13.86
N PHE A 492 4.27 14.09 -13.37
CA PHE A 492 5.56 14.47 -12.77
C PHE A 492 6.47 15.18 -13.78
N LYS A 493 6.62 14.63 -14.99
CA LYS A 493 7.42 15.24 -16.07
C LYS A 493 6.91 16.63 -16.41
N SER A 494 5.60 16.78 -16.64
CA SER A 494 5.00 18.08 -16.99
C SER A 494 5.19 19.16 -15.92
N LYS A 495 5.39 18.76 -14.66
CA LYS A 495 5.66 19.65 -13.52
C LYS A 495 7.15 19.77 -13.17
N ASN A 496 8.05 19.20 -13.99
CA ASN A 496 9.50 19.15 -13.73
C ASN A 496 9.88 18.53 -12.37
N ILE A 497 9.08 17.58 -11.88
CA ILE A 497 9.34 16.82 -10.65
C ILE A 497 10.22 15.62 -11.02
N SER A 498 11.35 15.48 -10.32
CA SER A 498 12.20 14.29 -10.48
C SER A 498 11.49 13.08 -9.88
N TYR A 499 11.58 11.91 -10.50
CA TYR A 499 11.00 10.71 -9.91
C TYR A 499 11.73 9.43 -10.29
N VAL A 500 11.56 8.42 -9.45
CA VAL A 500 11.81 7.00 -9.76
C VAL A 500 10.55 6.21 -9.45
N SER A 501 10.18 5.26 -10.30
CA SER A 501 9.05 4.35 -10.06
C SER A 501 9.57 2.93 -9.84
N ILE A 502 9.23 2.36 -8.69
CA ILE A 502 9.67 1.05 -8.23
C ILE A 502 8.51 0.08 -8.35
N LEU A 503 8.73 -1.04 -9.04
CA LEU A 503 7.85 -2.20 -9.01
C LEU A 503 8.37 -3.20 -7.97
N PRO A 504 7.62 -3.49 -6.89
CA PRO A 504 8.00 -4.50 -5.90
C PRO A 504 8.19 -5.88 -6.53
N LYS A 505 9.20 -6.63 -6.08
CA LYS A 505 9.46 -7.99 -6.54
C LYS A 505 8.91 -9.01 -5.54
N PHE A 506 7.83 -9.68 -5.93
CA PHE A 506 7.17 -10.69 -5.11
C PHE A 506 6.68 -11.87 -5.95
N THR A 507 6.36 -12.97 -5.27
CA THR A 507 5.72 -14.14 -5.87
C THR A 507 4.67 -14.62 -4.88
N SER A 508 3.43 -14.74 -5.36
CA SER A 508 2.34 -15.28 -4.55
C SER A 508 2.38 -16.80 -4.54
N GLU A 509 1.84 -17.41 -3.48
CA GLU A 509 1.62 -18.85 -3.44
C GLU A 509 0.64 -19.30 -4.53
N LYS A 510 0.74 -20.56 -4.94
CA LYS A 510 0.04 -21.10 -6.12
C LYS A 510 -1.49 -21.04 -6.04
N ASP A 511 -2.02 -21.09 -4.82
CA ASP A 511 -3.46 -21.06 -4.53
C ASP A 511 -3.86 -19.80 -3.73
N TYR A 512 -3.04 -18.74 -3.80
CA TYR A 512 -3.33 -17.47 -3.15
C TYR A 512 -4.41 -16.70 -3.92
N GLU A 513 -5.48 -16.33 -3.22
CA GLU A 513 -6.53 -15.45 -3.72
C GLU A 513 -6.38 -14.07 -3.05
N CYS A 514 -6.27 -13.03 -3.88
CA CYS A 514 -6.16 -11.65 -3.39
C CYS A 514 -7.56 -11.13 -3.01
N PRO A 515 -7.77 -10.58 -1.80
CA PRO A 515 -9.09 -10.14 -1.35
C PRO A 515 -9.56 -8.83 -1.99
N TYR A 516 -8.75 -8.23 -2.88
CA TYR A 516 -8.99 -6.90 -3.44
C TYR A 516 -10.40 -6.71 -4.02
N PHE A 517 -10.84 -7.59 -4.93
CA PHE A 517 -12.14 -7.44 -5.59
C PHE A 517 -13.32 -7.73 -4.67
N ASP A 518 -13.15 -8.64 -3.70
CA ASP A 518 -14.15 -8.91 -2.68
C ASP A 518 -14.37 -7.66 -1.83
N LEU A 519 -13.29 -7.04 -1.35
CA LEU A 519 -13.33 -5.78 -0.59
C LEU A 519 -13.92 -4.63 -1.42
N LEU A 520 -13.52 -4.48 -2.69
CA LEU A 520 -14.01 -3.44 -3.59
C LEU A 520 -15.52 -3.57 -3.84
N SER A 521 -16.04 -4.80 -3.90
CA SER A 521 -17.47 -5.10 -3.99
C SER A 521 -18.25 -4.87 -2.69
N GLY A 522 -17.55 -4.67 -1.57
CA GLY A 522 -18.13 -4.42 -0.24
C GLY A 522 -18.23 -5.64 0.68
N GLN A 523 -17.55 -6.76 0.37
CA GLN A 523 -17.51 -7.93 1.24
C GLN A 523 -16.57 -7.71 2.45
N THR A 524 -17.04 -8.08 3.65
CA THR A 524 -16.27 -7.96 4.91
C THR A 524 -15.59 -9.27 5.33
N THR A 525 -14.53 -9.14 6.13
CA THR A 525 -13.82 -10.30 6.71
C THR A 525 -14.72 -11.12 7.62
N ASN A 526 -14.37 -12.38 7.89
CA ASN A 526 -15.20 -13.27 8.73
C ASN A 526 -15.47 -12.68 10.13
N ILE A 527 -14.45 -12.12 10.79
CA ILE A 527 -14.60 -11.46 12.10
C ILE A 527 -15.50 -10.24 12.00
N GLN A 528 -15.48 -9.51 10.89
CA GLN A 528 -16.30 -8.32 10.71
C GLN A 528 -17.74 -8.63 10.34
N ARG A 529 -18.00 -9.61 9.48
CA ARG A 529 -19.36 -10.11 9.22
C ARG A 529 -20.03 -10.52 10.54
N MET A 530 -19.28 -11.29 11.32
CA MET A 530 -19.64 -11.72 12.67
C MET A 530 -19.92 -10.55 13.63
N LEU A 531 -19.15 -9.47 13.61
CA LEU A 531 -19.38 -8.30 14.46
C LEU A 531 -20.50 -7.38 13.95
N THR A 532 -20.69 -7.31 12.63
CA THR A 532 -21.70 -6.46 11.97
C THR A 532 -23.12 -6.93 12.32
N SER A 533 -23.34 -8.24 12.41
CA SER A 533 -24.62 -8.82 12.86
C SER A 533 -24.94 -8.51 14.33
N VAL A 534 -23.92 -8.23 15.15
CA VAL A 534 -24.05 -8.03 16.61
C VAL A 534 -24.08 -6.55 17.00
N LEU A 535 -23.36 -5.68 16.30
CA LEU A 535 -23.25 -4.24 16.60
C LEU A 535 -24.20 -3.34 15.75
N ALA A 536 -24.95 -3.94 14.82
CA ALA A 536 -26.07 -3.44 13.99
C ALA A 536 -25.82 -2.49 12.78
N LYS A 537 -26.53 -2.85 11.68
CA LYS A 537 -26.94 -2.13 10.44
C LYS A 537 -26.16 -0.87 10.05
N THR A 538 -25.04 -1.02 9.36
CA THR A 538 -24.41 0.08 8.61
C THR A 538 -23.65 -0.45 7.39
N SER A 539 -23.73 0.31 6.28
CA SER A 539 -23.22 -0.05 4.96
C SER A 539 -21.70 0.13 4.87
N THR A 540 -21.00 -0.92 4.48
CA THR A 540 -19.54 -0.97 4.37
C THR A 540 -19.00 -0.24 3.14
N LEU A 541 -18.45 0.96 3.35
CA LEU A 541 -17.57 1.61 2.39
C LEU A 541 -16.13 1.14 2.66
N GLN A 542 -15.82 -0.07 2.18
CA GLN A 542 -14.47 -0.63 2.21
C GLN A 542 -13.68 -0.18 0.99
N TYR A 543 -12.46 0.28 1.26
CA TYR A 543 -11.26 0.37 0.40
C TYR A 543 -10.45 1.66 0.68
N ALA A 544 -11.06 2.64 1.34
CA ALA A 544 -10.34 3.69 2.02
C ALA A 544 -9.51 3.10 3.17
N SER A 545 -8.30 3.61 3.40
CA SER A 545 -7.57 3.31 4.62
C SER A 545 -8.46 3.60 5.83
N ARG A 546 -8.70 2.57 6.63
CA ARG A 546 -9.47 2.66 7.87
C ARG A 546 -8.76 3.50 8.94
N LEU A 547 -7.45 3.65 8.80
CA LEU A 547 -6.61 4.45 9.68
C LEU A 547 -6.64 5.94 9.27
N SER A 548 -7.07 6.26 8.05
CA SER A 548 -7.27 7.64 7.58
C SER A 548 -8.68 8.15 7.86
N SER A 549 -8.88 9.47 7.75
CA SER A 549 -10.20 10.11 7.89
C SER A 549 -11.25 9.59 6.88
N LEU A 550 -10.82 9.04 5.75
CA LEU A 550 -11.68 8.51 4.70
C LEU A 550 -12.44 7.24 5.13
N GLY A 551 -11.83 6.38 5.95
CA GLY A 551 -12.41 5.11 6.40
C GLY A 551 -13.13 5.13 7.76
N ARG A 552 -13.27 6.29 8.42
CA ARG A 552 -13.73 6.38 9.83
C ARG A 552 -15.22 6.06 10.11
N ARG A 553 -16.03 5.69 9.11
CA ARG A 553 -17.48 5.47 9.32
C ARG A 553 -17.81 4.19 10.11
N ASP A 554 -16.89 3.21 10.17
CA ASP A 554 -17.11 1.89 10.81
C ASP A 554 -15.98 1.49 11.80
N MET A 555 -15.47 2.46 12.57
CA MET A 555 -14.31 2.23 13.45
C MET A 555 -14.58 1.26 14.60
N ASP A 556 -15.81 1.17 15.12
CA ASP A 556 -16.08 0.35 16.31
C ASP A 556 -15.99 -1.15 16.01
N VAL A 557 -16.50 -1.58 14.84
CA VAL A 557 -16.37 -2.96 14.34
C VAL A 557 -14.90 -3.30 14.07
N PHE A 558 -14.14 -2.36 13.48
CA PHE A 558 -12.73 -2.57 13.21
C PHE A 558 -11.89 -2.64 14.50
N LYS A 559 -12.13 -1.74 15.47
CA LYS A 559 -11.50 -1.76 16.81
C LYS A 559 -11.79 -3.05 17.56
N ALA A 560 -13.06 -3.49 17.56
CA ALA A 560 -13.45 -4.76 18.12
C ALA A 560 -12.66 -5.93 17.49
N ALA A 561 -12.53 -5.95 16.17
CA ALA A 561 -11.77 -6.98 15.47
C ALA A 561 -10.28 -6.97 15.84
N VAL A 562 -9.65 -5.78 15.94
CA VAL A 562 -8.24 -5.65 16.36
C VAL A 562 -8.05 -6.15 17.78
N TYR A 563 -8.94 -5.76 18.71
CA TYR A 563 -8.88 -6.19 20.11
C TYR A 563 -9.06 -7.70 20.27
N ILE A 564 -10.06 -8.29 19.59
CA ILE A 564 -10.26 -9.75 19.58
C ILE A 564 -9.00 -10.45 19.05
N ARG A 565 -8.39 -9.91 18.00
CA ARG A 565 -7.17 -10.50 17.43
C ARG A 565 -5.99 -10.39 18.39
N GLU A 566 -5.84 -9.28 19.09
CA GLU A 566 -4.82 -9.08 20.13
C GLU A 566 -4.96 -10.14 21.23
N LEU A 567 -6.16 -10.36 21.76
CA LEU A 567 -6.41 -11.38 22.78
C LEU A 567 -6.03 -12.79 22.31
N ILE A 568 -6.39 -13.15 21.07
CA ILE A 568 -6.04 -14.46 20.49
C ILE A 568 -4.51 -14.63 20.42
N VAL A 569 -3.78 -13.60 19.98
CA VAL A 569 -2.32 -13.67 19.86
C VAL A 569 -1.66 -13.74 21.24
N ARG A 570 -2.10 -12.92 22.21
CA ARG A 570 -1.60 -12.94 23.60
C ARG A 570 -1.77 -14.32 24.24
N ALA A 571 -2.98 -14.85 24.15
CA ALA A 571 -3.30 -16.11 24.77
C ALA A 571 -2.52 -17.26 24.10
N LYS A 572 -2.22 -17.17 22.80
CA LYS A 572 -1.32 -18.09 22.12
C LYS A 572 0.13 -18.01 22.61
N GLU A 573 0.66 -16.80 22.82
CA GLU A 573 2.01 -16.63 23.38
C GLU A 573 2.11 -17.17 24.82
N GLU A 574 1.07 -16.98 25.63
CA GLU A 574 1.02 -17.40 27.03
C GLU A 574 0.76 -18.91 27.21
N GLU A 575 -0.20 -19.47 26.48
CA GLU A 575 -0.65 -20.86 26.64
C GLU A 575 -0.01 -21.84 25.65
N GLY A 576 0.68 -21.34 24.61
CA GLY A 576 1.29 -22.14 23.55
C GLY A 576 0.29 -22.89 22.66
N LYS A 577 -0.98 -22.46 22.66
CA LYS A 577 -2.09 -23.09 21.89
C LYS A 577 -2.87 -22.05 21.11
N ASP A 578 -3.43 -22.44 19.97
CA ASP A 578 -4.36 -21.59 19.23
C ASP A 578 -5.70 -21.50 19.99
N ILE A 579 -6.18 -20.28 20.26
CA ILE A 579 -7.35 -20.01 21.10
C ILE A 579 -8.50 -19.42 20.30
N LYS A 580 -9.72 -19.87 20.62
CA LYS A 580 -10.98 -19.34 20.09
C LYS A 580 -11.61 -18.41 21.12
N ILE A 581 -12.02 -17.23 20.66
CA ILE A 581 -12.89 -16.35 21.42
C ILE A 581 -14.32 -16.51 20.92
N ALA A 582 -15.24 -16.86 21.82
CA ALA A 582 -16.68 -16.86 21.57
C ALA A 582 -17.31 -15.61 22.21
N LEU A 583 -18.11 -14.87 21.43
CA LEU A 583 -18.89 -13.77 22.00
C LEU A 583 -20.12 -14.33 22.71
N VAL A 584 -20.34 -13.85 23.93
CA VAL A 584 -21.50 -14.23 24.75
C VAL A 584 -22.23 -12.98 25.25
N ASN A 585 -23.53 -13.11 25.45
CA ASN A 585 -24.33 -12.12 26.16
C ASN A 585 -23.92 -12.07 27.65
N GLU A 586 -24.39 -11.06 28.39
CA GLU A 586 -24.10 -10.93 29.83
C GLU A 586 -24.57 -12.15 30.65
N ASP A 587 -25.59 -12.86 30.17
CA ASP A 587 -26.11 -14.10 30.76
C ASP A 587 -25.34 -15.37 30.33
N ASN A 588 -24.17 -15.21 29.68
CA ASN A 588 -23.34 -16.28 29.14
C ASN A 588 -23.99 -17.12 28.02
N THR A 589 -25.10 -16.66 27.43
CA THR A 589 -25.65 -17.30 26.22
C THR A 589 -24.79 -16.94 24.99
N PRO A 590 -24.53 -17.90 24.07
CA PRO A 590 -23.78 -17.61 22.86
C PRO A 590 -24.49 -16.56 21.99
N VAL A 591 -23.71 -15.64 21.43
CA VAL A 591 -24.21 -14.74 20.39
C VAL A 591 -24.22 -15.52 19.06
N MET A 592 -25.32 -15.43 18.33
CA MET A 592 -25.52 -16.10 17.05
C MET A 592 -25.40 -15.10 15.89
N ASP A 593 -24.88 -15.53 14.75
CA ASP A 593 -24.87 -14.74 13.51
C ASP A 593 -26.23 -14.82 12.76
N GLU A 594 -26.31 -14.17 11.59
CA GLU A 594 -27.54 -14.13 10.77
C GLU A 594 -27.91 -15.52 10.22
N GLU A 595 -26.95 -16.43 10.14
CA GLU A 595 -27.13 -17.82 9.74
C GLU A 595 -27.49 -18.76 10.91
N GLY A 596 -27.50 -18.26 12.15
CA GLY A 596 -27.84 -19.02 13.35
C GLY A 596 -26.68 -19.84 13.94
N GLU A 597 -25.46 -19.60 13.50
CA GLU A 597 -24.24 -20.23 14.01
C GLU A 597 -23.65 -19.43 15.17
N VAL A 598 -22.97 -20.12 16.09
CA VAL A 598 -22.28 -19.45 17.22
C VAL A 598 -21.12 -18.61 16.68
N VAL A 599 -21.06 -17.36 17.12
CA VAL A 599 -20.00 -16.42 16.78
C VAL A 599 -18.63 -16.89 17.36
N PHE A 600 -17.69 -17.30 16.48
CA PHE A 600 -16.33 -17.77 16.85
C PHE A 600 -15.19 -17.01 16.14
N GLY A 601 -14.13 -16.67 16.88
CA GLY A 601 -12.93 -15.96 16.39
C GLY A 601 -11.80 -16.79 15.73
N ASP A 602 -12.08 -17.94 15.08
CA ASP A 602 -11.14 -18.78 14.26
C ASP A 602 -10.44 -20.02 14.91
N LYS A 603 -10.04 -21.06 14.15
CA LYS A 603 -9.88 -22.52 14.55
C LYS A 603 -9.02 -22.93 15.80
N THR A 604 -9.45 -24.04 16.46
CA THR A 604 -9.15 -24.67 17.81
C THR A 604 -7.68 -24.88 18.23
N ALA A 605 -7.32 -25.01 19.54
CA ALA A 605 -8.03 -25.51 20.73
C ALA A 605 -7.70 -24.76 22.05
N VAL A 606 -8.69 -24.01 22.55
CA VAL A 606 -9.15 -23.70 23.93
C VAL A 606 -10.23 -22.60 23.73
N LEU A 607 -11.36 -22.62 24.46
CA LEU A 607 -12.47 -21.68 24.25
C LEU A 607 -12.54 -20.68 25.40
N GLU A 608 -12.22 -19.42 25.12
CA GLU A 608 -12.44 -18.30 26.04
C GLU A 608 -13.74 -17.55 25.69
N ARG A 609 -14.39 -16.98 26.70
CA ARG A 609 -15.64 -16.22 26.54
C ARG A 609 -15.36 -14.73 26.74
N LEU A 610 -15.76 -13.92 25.78
CA LEU A 610 -15.72 -12.46 25.87
C LEU A 610 -17.15 -11.93 25.91
N THR A 611 -17.51 -11.20 26.97
CA THR A 611 -18.86 -10.59 27.06
C THR A 611 -18.94 -9.34 26.18
N LEU A 612 -20.14 -9.03 25.68
CA LEU A 612 -20.37 -7.80 24.90
C LEU A 612 -19.93 -6.54 25.66
N THR A 613 -20.16 -6.50 26.97
CA THR A 613 -19.77 -5.38 27.84
C THR A 613 -18.26 -5.24 27.93
N GLN A 614 -17.51 -6.34 28.07
CA GLN A 614 -16.04 -6.31 28.03
C GLN A 614 -15.51 -5.81 26.69
N LEU A 615 -16.12 -6.23 25.58
CA LEU A 615 -15.76 -5.78 24.24
C LEU A 615 -16.04 -4.27 24.07
N LEU A 616 -17.22 -3.79 24.47
CA LEU A 616 -17.59 -2.38 24.39
C LEU A 616 -16.73 -1.49 25.28
N ASP A 617 -16.36 -1.96 26.48
CA ASP A 617 -15.47 -1.24 27.38
C ASP A 617 -14.04 -1.18 26.82
N ALA A 618 -13.55 -2.25 26.19
CA ALA A 618 -12.27 -2.24 25.50
C ALA A 618 -12.25 -1.27 24.30
N ILE A 619 -13.32 -1.23 23.49
CA ILE A 619 -13.48 -0.27 22.40
C ILE A 619 -13.42 1.17 22.95
N LYS A 620 -14.13 1.47 24.04
CA LYS A 620 -14.09 2.80 24.69
C LYS A 620 -12.72 3.14 25.27
N GLN A 621 -12.01 2.17 25.85
CA GLN A 621 -10.66 2.39 26.38
C GLN A 621 -9.65 2.65 25.27
N SER A 622 -9.77 1.99 24.11
CA SER A 622 -8.95 2.28 22.92
C SER A 622 -9.16 3.68 22.33
N THR A 623 -10.21 4.40 22.75
CA THR A 623 -10.54 5.78 22.30
C THR A 623 -10.10 6.90 23.24
N THR A 624 -9.52 6.58 24.40
CA THR A 624 -9.23 7.58 25.43
C THR A 624 -7.75 7.64 25.79
N ARG A 625 -6.97 8.48 25.06
CA ARG A 625 -6.05 9.49 25.63
C ARG A 625 -5.36 10.37 24.56
N PRO A 626 -4.92 11.60 24.94
CA PRO A 626 -4.69 12.74 24.06
C PRO A 626 -3.36 12.66 23.29
N LYS A 627 -3.21 13.51 22.27
CA LYS A 627 -1.96 13.77 21.55
C LYS A 627 -0.79 13.93 22.55
N THR A 628 0.02 12.88 22.72
CA THR A 628 1.23 12.94 23.53
C THR A 628 2.40 13.40 22.68
N TYR A 629 2.94 14.58 23.03
CA TYR A 629 4.37 14.81 23.00
C TYR A 629 5.03 13.92 24.07
N PHE A 630 6.23 13.42 23.76
CA PHE A 630 7.01 12.43 24.52
C PHE A 630 7.14 12.66 26.03
N ALA A 631 7.17 11.55 26.80
CA ALA A 631 7.84 11.50 28.11
C ALA A 631 8.36 10.06 28.43
N PRO A 632 9.55 9.90 29.06
CA PRO A 632 10.12 8.62 29.51
C PRO A 632 9.80 8.25 30.98
N SER A 633 10.29 7.07 31.40
CA SER A 633 9.86 6.20 32.53
C SER A 633 10.22 6.61 33.99
N GLY A 634 9.24 6.48 34.91
CA GLY A 634 9.29 5.76 36.22
C GLY A 634 9.73 6.47 37.53
N GLY A 635 8.85 6.47 38.57
CA GLY A 635 9.21 6.21 40.00
C GLY A 635 9.00 7.29 41.10
N GLU A 636 8.10 6.96 42.07
CA GLU A 636 7.92 7.40 43.49
C GLU A 636 7.59 8.87 43.89
N LEU A 637 6.35 9.07 44.38
CA LEU A 637 5.76 10.31 44.95
C LEU A 637 5.17 10.01 46.34
N SER A 638 5.78 10.43 47.44
CA SER A 638 5.10 10.32 48.77
C SER A 638 5.32 11.49 49.74
N SER A 639 6.27 12.39 49.54
CA SER A 639 6.50 13.53 50.46
C SER A 639 5.92 14.88 50.00
N LYS A 640 5.60 15.07 48.70
CA LYS A 640 5.02 16.32 48.15
C LYS A 640 3.48 16.39 48.16
N ALA A 641 2.79 15.32 48.54
CA ALA A 641 1.32 15.28 48.57
C ALA A 641 0.70 16.26 49.61
N GLY A 642 1.45 16.60 50.67
CA GLY A 642 0.98 17.47 51.75
C GLY A 642 0.86 18.95 51.36
N GLU A 643 1.82 19.48 50.59
CA GLU A 643 1.79 20.87 50.11
C GLU A 643 0.75 21.05 48.98
N MET A 644 0.64 20.06 48.09
CA MET A 644 -0.33 20.06 46.98
C MET A 644 -1.79 20.02 47.49
N LYS A 645 -2.03 19.33 48.61
CA LYS A 645 -3.34 19.29 49.29
C LYS A 645 -3.78 20.67 49.80
N ASN A 646 -2.85 21.47 50.33
CA ASN A 646 -3.15 22.82 50.80
C ASN A 646 -3.47 23.78 49.63
N VAL A 647 -2.72 23.70 48.52
CA VAL A 647 -2.97 24.55 47.34
C VAL A 647 -4.32 24.24 46.68
N ILE A 648 -4.68 22.96 46.56
CA ILE A 648 -6.00 22.54 46.05
C ILE A 648 -7.12 23.00 46.97
N GLN A 649 -6.92 22.93 48.30
CA GLN A 649 -7.90 23.36 49.28
C GLN A 649 -8.13 24.88 49.22
N THR A 650 -7.06 25.68 49.17
CA THR A 650 -7.16 27.14 49.05
C THR A 650 -7.79 27.55 47.71
N SER A 651 -7.48 26.85 46.62
CA SER A 651 -8.09 27.11 45.30
C SER A 651 -9.60 26.82 45.28
N PHE A 652 -10.02 25.75 45.96
CA PHE A 652 -11.44 25.40 46.13
C PHE A 652 -12.18 26.43 46.99
N GLU A 653 -11.58 26.85 48.11
CA GLU A 653 -12.15 27.87 49.01
C GLU A 653 -12.33 29.22 48.29
N ILE A 654 -11.41 29.60 47.40
CA ILE A 654 -11.52 30.82 46.59
C ILE A 654 -12.64 30.70 45.55
N LEU A 655 -12.73 29.57 44.84
CA LEU A 655 -13.79 29.33 43.85
C LEU A 655 -15.20 29.33 44.48
N THR A 656 -15.35 28.90 45.74
CA THR A 656 -16.64 28.83 46.46
C THR A 656 -17.05 30.14 47.16
N THR A 657 -16.22 31.18 47.13
CA THR A 657 -16.61 32.54 47.61
C THR A 657 -17.59 33.25 46.68
N ASN A 658 -17.70 32.81 45.42
CA ASN A 658 -18.71 33.30 44.49
C ASN A 658 -20.09 32.66 44.80
N PRO A 659 -21.14 33.45 45.12
CA PRO A 659 -22.44 32.93 45.56
C PRO A 659 -23.11 31.98 44.55
N ALA A 660 -22.82 32.13 43.26
CA ALA A 660 -23.36 31.26 42.20
C ALA A 660 -22.66 29.89 42.11
N VAL A 661 -21.41 29.80 42.58
CA VAL A 661 -20.59 28.58 42.57
C VAL A 661 -20.89 27.71 43.80
N LYS A 662 -21.14 28.37 44.94
CA LYS A 662 -21.41 27.72 46.24
C LYS A 662 -22.65 26.83 46.23
N THR A 663 -23.64 27.15 45.39
CA THR A 663 -24.87 26.36 45.19
C THR A 663 -24.69 25.19 44.23
N ALA A 664 -23.64 25.17 43.40
CA ALA A 664 -23.48 24.21 42.30
C ALA A 664 -22.52 23.05 42.58
N VAL A 665 -21.63 23.18 43.58
CA VAL A 665 -20.63 22.15 43.90
C VAL A 665 -20.66 21.87 45.39
N PRO A 666 -21.14 20.69 45.85
CA PRO A 666 -21.00 20.31 47.25
C PRO A 666 -19.51 20.14 47.57
N GLU A 667 -18.95 21.07 48.37
CA GLU A 667 -17.53 21.14 48.81
C GLU A 667 -16.91 19.79 49.22
N LYS A 668 -17.73 18.84 49.67
CA LYS A 668 -17.29 17.59 50.29
C LYS A 668 -16.92 16.46 49.32
N TYR A 669 -17.42 16.46 48.07
CA TYR A 669 -17.26 15.31 47.16
C TYR A 669 -16.06 15.44 46.21
N ALA A 670 -15.82 16.62 45.64
CA ALA A 670 -14.74 16.84 44.68
C ALA A 670 -13.35 16.82 45.33
N PHE A 671 -13.24 17.36 46.55
CA PHE A 671 -11.99 17.45 47.29
C PHE A 671 -11.49 16.08 47.80
N HIS A 672 -12.39 15.23 48.30
CA HIS A 672 -12.01 13.91 48.80
C HIS A 672 -11.48 12.99 47.70
N GLU A 673 -12.07 13.05 46.50
CA GLU A 673 -11.64 12.24 45.36
C GLU A 673 -10.31 12.73 44.78
N ALA A 674 -10.09 14.05 44.76
CA ALA A 674 -8.82 14.66 44.36
C ALA A 674 -7.65 14.27 45.28
N VAL A 675 -7.89 14.31 46.60
CA VAL A 675 -6.89 13.90 47.62
C VAL A 675 -6.57 12.40 47.52
N LYS A 676 -7.58 11.55 47.25
CA LYS A 676 -7.40 10.11 47.08
C LYS A 676 -6.57 9.76 45.83
N GLN A 677 -6.69 10.54 44.76
CA GLN A 677 -5.91 10.35 43.54
C GLN A 677 -4.46 10.82 43.69
N LEU A 678 -4.20 11.86 44.49
CA LEU A 678 -2.85 12.31 44.85
C LEU A 678 -2.11 11.30 45.74
N GLU A 679 -2.79 10.76 46.75
CA GLU A 679 -2.23 9.72 47.63
C GLU A 679 -1.92 8.41 46.86
N SER A 680 -2.46 8.25 45.64
CA SER A 680 -2.19 7.12 44.74
C SER A 680 -1.04 7.32 43.74
N GLY A 681 -0.33 8.45 43.79
CA GLY A 681 0.88 8.70 42.99
C GLY A 681 0.65 9.09 41.52
N LYS A 682 -0.54 9.60 41.17
CA LYS A 682 -0.86 10.05 39.80
C LYS A 682 -0.34 11.47 39.54
N SER A 683 0.34 11.68 38.42
CA SER A 683 0.87 12.98 37.94
C SER A 683 -0.17 13.88 37.26
N ILE A 684 -1.42 13.40 37.10
CA ILE A 684 -2.53 14.13 36.50
C ILE A 684 -3.78 13.98 37.39
N LEU A 685 -4.41 15.09 37.71
CA LEU A 685 -5.59 15.21 38.56
C LEU A 685 -6.78 15.65 37.72
N VAL A 686 -7.86 14.85 37.69
CA VAL A 686 -9.09 15.20 36.97
C VAL A 686 -10.23 15.31 37.95
N VAL A 687 -10.78 16.52 38.09
CA VAL A 687 -11.94 16.79 38.93
C VAL A 687 -13.16 17.04 38.04
N THR A 688 -14.20 16.22 38.22
CA THR A 688 -15.50 16.34 37.54
C THR A 688 -16.56 16.87 38.50
N ALA A 689 -17.23 17.95 38.11
CA ALA A 689 -18.44 18.42 38.79
C ALA A 689 -19.69 18.00 38.01
N GLU A 690 -20.68 17.42 38.69
CA GLU A 690 -21.98 17.11 38.11
C GLU A 690 -22.92 18.31 38.16
N ALA A 691 -23.58 18.59 37.03
CA ALA A 691 -24.48 19.72 36.82
C ALA A 691 -25.91 19.46 37.33
N SER A 692 -26.09 19.11 38.61
CA SER A 692 -27.45 19.06 39.18
C SER A 692 -28.04 20.46 39.41
N ALA A 693 -27.22 21.50 39.49
CA ALA A 693 -27.65 22.89 39.75
C ALA A 693 -28.17 23.67 38.53
N VAL A 694 -28.01 23.16 37.31
CA VAL A 694 -28.45 23.84 36.07
C VAL A 694 -29.98 23.89 35.95
N ARG A 695 -30.67 22.95 36.59
CA ARG A 695 -32.14 22.90 36.58
C ARG A 695 -32.76 24.01 37.43
N ASP A 696 -32.20 24.28 38.61
CA ASP A 696 -32.70 25.29 39.55
C ASP A 696 -32.42 26.73 39.05
N LEU A 697 -31.33 26.93 38.31
CA LEU A 697 -30.95 28.24 37.76
C LEU A 697 -31.71 28.63 36.48
N ASN A 698 -32.08 27.64 35.66
CA ASN A 698 -32.95 27.88 34.50
C ASN A 698 -34.39 28.25 34.91
N GLU A 699 -34.86 27.81 36.09
CA GLU A 699 -36.13 28.27 36.67
C GLU A 699 -36.08 29.73 37.14
N ILE A 700 -34.92 30.23 37.58
CA ILE A 700 -34.78 31.58 38.14
C ILE A 700 -34.48 32.63 37.05
N TYR A 701 -33.65 32.29 36.06
CA TYR A 701 -33.13 33.27 35.08
C TYR A 701 -33.49 32.99 33.62
N GLY A 702 -34.33 31.97 33.36
CA GLY A 702 -34.62 31.50 31.99
C GLY A 702 -33.39 30.90 31.29
N HIS A 703 -33.55 30.54 30.01
CA HIS A 703 -32.54 29.82 29.20
C HIS A 703 -31.17 30.52 29.02
N THR A 704 -30.94 31.65 29.68
CA THR A 704 -29.67 32.40 29.72
C THR A 704 -28.80 32.13 30.96
N GLY A 705 -29.32 31.42 31.98
CA GLY A 705 -28.54 31.12 33.20
C GLY A 705 -27.28 30.28 32.94
N PHE A 706 -27.33 29.41 31.93
CA PHE A 706 -26.21 28.58 31.50
C PHE A 706 -25.06 29.38 30.86
N ASP A 707 -25.38 30.37 30.01
CA ASP A 707 -24.39 31.22 29.35
C ASP A 707 -23.71 32.17 30.34
N LEU A 708 -24.44 32.64 31.36
CA LEU A 708 -23.91 33.48 32.43
C LEU A 708 -22.92 32.72 33.32
N LEU A 709 -23.23 31.46 33.65
CA LEU A 709 -22.31 30.57 34.37
C LEU A 709 -21.07 30.21 33.56
N ARG A 710 -21.21 29.95 32.25
CA ARG A 710 -20.08 29.70 31.33
C ARG A 710 -19.11 30.88 31.31
N ASP A 711 -19.64 32.10 31.23
CA ASP A 711 -18.82 33.32 31.16
C ASP A 711 -18.14 33.66 32.49
N GLU A 712 -18.85 33.53 33.62
CA GLU A 712 -18.31 33.88 34.94
C GLU A 712 -17.29 32.84 35.46
N PHE A 713 -17.53 31.53 35.26
CA PHE A 713 -16.54 30.50 35.62
C PHE A 713 -15.28 30.58 34.75
N GLY A 714 -15.45 30.81 33.44
CA GLY A 714 -14.33 31.00 32.53
C GLY A 714 -13.48 32.21 32.92
N LYS A 715 -14.12 33.35 33.24
CA LYS A 715 -13.43 34.58 33.66
C LYS A 715 -12.77 34.46 35.03
N ALA A 716 -13.40 33.80 36.01
CA ALA A 716 -12.80 33.58 37.34
C ALA A 716 -11.59 32.64 37.27
N GLY A 717 -11.69 31.56 36.49
CA GLY A 717 -10.56 30.66 36.24
C GLY A 717 -9.39 31.35 35.56
N TYR A 718 -9.65 32.12 34.48
CA TYR A 718 -8.61 32.88 33.79
C TYR A 718 -7.96 33.95 34.68
N ARG A 719 -8.74 34.71 35.47
CA ARG A 719 -8.21 35.77 36.33
C ARG A 719 -7.35 35.21 37.47
N TYR A 720 -7.73 34.07 38.05
CA TYR A 720 -6.92 33.39 39.07
C TYR A 720 -5.57 32.89 38.52
N ILE A 721 -5.58 32.34 37.29
CA ILE A 721 -4.36 31.93 36.58
C ILE A 721 -3.45 33.13 36.34
N GLU A 722 -4.01 34.26 35.90
CA GLU A 722 -3.22 35.47 35.62
C GLU A 722 -2.58 36.02 36.90
N GLU A 723 -3.32 36.05 38.01
CA GLU A 723 -2.87 36.58 39.30
C GLU A 723 -1.88 35.67 40.06
N ASN A 724 -1.86 34.36 39.79
CA ASN A 724 -1.05 33.37 40.53
C ASN A 724 -0.11 32.54 39.64
N SER A 725 0.06 32.92 38.37
CA SER A 725 0.85 32.19 37.36
C SER A 725 2.31 31.96 37.75
N GLU A 726 2.94 32.89 38.48
CA GLU A 726 4.32 32.74 38.96
C GLU A 726 4.43 31.67 40.05
N LEU A 727 3.52 31.68 41.04
CA LEU A 727 3.49 30.68 42.12
C LEU A 727 3.19 29.28 41.58
N LEU A 728 2.30 29.17 40.59
CA LEU A 728 1.91 27.89 39.96
C LEU A 728 3.03 27.30 39.10
N ARG A 729 3.82 28.16 38.43
CA ARG A 729 5.03 27.73 37.70
C ARG A 729 6.14 27.25 38.63
N ASP A 730 6.37 27.94 39.75
CA ASP A 730 7.44 27.58 40.69
C ASP A 730 7.24 26.21 41.35
N ILE A 731 5.99 25.75 41.49
CA ILE A 731 5.68 24.39 41.98
C ILE A 731 5.41 23.37 40.86
N GLY A 732 5.58 23.78 39.60
CA GLY A 732 5.44 22.92 38.42
C GLY A 732 4.01 22.49 38.08
N LEU A 733 2.98 23.24 38.48
CA LEU A 733 1.57 22.91 38.22
C LEU A 733 1.01 23.69 37.03
N SER A 734 0.50 22.99 36.03
CA SER A 734 -0.35 23.54 34.96
C SER A 734 -1.81 23.11 35.15
N PHE A 735 -2.73 23.98 34.73
CA PHE A 735 -4.17 23.79 34.90
C PHE A 735 -4.88 24.03 33.57
N ASP A 736 -5.84 23.16 33.25
CA ASP A 736 -6.63 23.21 32.02
C ASP A 736 -8.10 22.86 32.32
N ALA A 737 -9.03 23.42 31.55
CA ALA A 737 -10.46 23.20 31.76
C ALA A 737 -11.20 22.99 30.44
N TYR A 738 -11.94 21.90 30.32
CA TYR A 738 -12.70 21.58 29.12
C TYR A 738 -14.14 21.12 29.43
N TYR A 739 -15.09 21.59 28.62
CA TYR A 739 -16.50 21.26 28.76
C TYR A 739 -16.91 20.13 27.80
N ASN A 740 -17.53 19.07 28.32
CA ASN A 740 -18.12 18.00 27.50
C ASN A 740 -19.59 18.31 27.21
N PRO A 741 -19.95 18.70 25.96
CA PRO A 741 -21.30 19.11 25.62
C PRO A 741 -22.32 17.95 25.58
N TYR A 742 -21.86 16.70 25.43
CA TYR A 742 -22.73 15.53 25.38
C TYR A 742 -23.07 14.98 26.77
N GLY A 743 -22.28 15.32 27.79
CA GLY A 743 -22.48 14.91 29.18
C GLY A 743 -22.88 16.02 30.15
N GLY A 744 -22.83 17.28 29.71
CA GLY A 744 -23.16 18.44 30.54
C GLY A 744 -22.16 18.74 31.67
N ARG A 745 -20.92 18.23 31.58
CA ARG A 745 -19.93 18.30 32.67
C ARG A 745 -18.71 19.13 32.27
N TRP A 746 -18.18 19.87 33.24
CA TRP A 746 -16.86 20.49 33.14
C TRP A 746 -15.80 19.54 33.71
N HIS A 747 -14.71 19.39 32.98
CA HIS A 747 -13.54 18.64 33.37
C HIS A 747 -12.41 19.62 33.65
N TYR A 748 -11.93 19.63 34.89
CA TYR A 748 -10.80 20.43 35.32
C TYR A 748 -9.59 19.51 35.48
N ILE A 749 -8.51 19.81 34.76
CA ILE A 749 -7.31 19.01 34.63
C ILE A 749 -6.15 19.78 35.26
N PHE A 750 -5.50 19.17 36.24
CA PHE A 750 -4.26 19.69 36.82
C PHE A 750 -3.13 18.75 36.42
N THR A 751 -2.04 19.28 35.88
CA THR A 751 -0.88 18.54 35.38
C THR A 751 0.37 19.06 36.07
N VAL A 752 1.27 18.18 36.50
CA VAL A 752 2.56 18.59 37.09
C VAL A 752 3.67 18.37 36.06
N GLU A 753 4.51 19.37 35.78
CA GLU A 753 5.63 19.28 34.83
C GLU A 753 6.86 18.60 35.48
N ASP A 754 7.44 17.60 34.78
CA ASP A 754 8.51 16.71 35.27
C ASP A 754 9.95 17.31 35.23
N ASN A 755 10.12 18.59 34.89
CA ASN A 755 11.44 19.19 34.70
C ASN A 755 11.95 19.92 35.95
N TYR A 756 12.57 19.20 36.89
CA TYR A 756 13.47 19.83 37.88
C TYR A 756 14.70 18.96 38.16
N ASP A 757 15.86 19.60 38.21
CA ASP A 757 17.16 19.01 38.51
C ASP A 757 17.22 18.47 39.96
N LYS A 758 17.44 17.16 40.09
CA LYS A 758 17.45 16.42 41.36
C LYS A 758 18.66 16.76 42.25
N GLN A 759 19.72 17.38 41.71
CA GLN A 759 20.93 17.67 42.48
C GLN A 759 20.84 19.01 43.23
N SER A 760 20.17 20.01 42.64
CA SER A 760 19.95 21.34 43.27
C SER A 760 18.93 21.32 44.43
N PHE A 761 18.21 20.22 44.64
CA PHE A 761 17.23 20.04 45.73
C PHE A 761 17.80 19.28 46.94
N LYS A 762 19.01 18.69 46.81
CA LYS A 762 19.67 17.98 47.91
C LYS A 762 20.58 18.88 48.76
N ASP A 763 21.09 19.95 48.18
CA ASP A 763 21.77 21.05 48.88
C ASP A 763 20.73 22.07 49.34
#